data_AF-A0A956FGY9-F1
#
_entry.id   AF-A0A956FGY9-F1
#
_cell.length_a   1.000
_cell.length_b   1.000
_cell.length_c   1.000
_cell.angle_alpha   90.00
_cell.angle_beta   90.00
_cell.angle_gamma   90.00
#
_symmetry.space_group_name_H-M   'P 1'
#
loop_
_entity.id
_entity.type
_entity.pdbx_description
1 polymer ?
#
loop_
_entity_poly.entity_id
_entity_poly.type
_entity_poly.pdbx_seq_one_letter_code
_entity_poly.pdbx_strand_id
1 'polypeptide(L)'
;DEALAGDRSLVNEAAFLLSDRARPEDLERLRTHLDALPPAADEPAQERLQILAVALATTLDPQDGPRLEAAVAKVRDGDDPERAERLRKELRSTAEDHARGVELVRDPSAEITGDDGRSARWHDQRIRRELAPRSVDELRERRLAELLPGRHWTFARLAAPGLFSSTVADVVERLTTGDESIDPRLSELTSRVLREGGFAALSSSGGLDASKPIECAQPAHGYGWLCTARVSDREALLRVLGQRAHGDDAGLSLPMSVATTAGIVPVALSLMPAILHPLVYPDDDDDDGPSASDVAAERVRTLVRVGDMELERYSIVDASTERISIDSERYLFLGDRLWVFSTDDAMERVMLRHEGPALADDPEFGRLTAGWKDGAALQAVALGHAWPLAEGGASMEVVLDEGGLHFRYAGAFESEQGVADIGPAVAQLPEGAITIFAHGLGRADSWTDEELEAKGPDATRVPPLPVLASARGVAFGWYLEDGDHLWRRWLAVAPLDEGLRKALRTHRTPPGRGRSRRHGGLCYRERSGYLLVGECTLVDRSAAGPEPPPPSRDELRLGHGTFDGAIAAERLPGLGGLPLDKKATLRIVAPLLGIVTDLRVQARWVPADHMAVLEGRVGLRLRPPGDRSRVIDDWLASTEAVNAATLPRRVRSEELEAPLRYLIEVPDAEAFVRDTLADSPRVEAEVLSPTRVRLTVSPVPAKPRPVPLDEDERERLTKHTTMLRSDDPRVRKVARSIAPKGATPRQAAEAISAWVHERLTYEVTPRTLDGAEILEAGRGDCSEYATLTVTMLRAVGVPAEVRDGMAASGDEMVAHAWVAYHDGTAWHELDPTWGRTTASAGHLEMSVLDVLALISLGRLEVVQIDTP
;
A
#
# COMPACT_ATOMS: atom_id res chain seq x y z
N ASP A 1 -20.37 41.94 4.53
CA ASP A 1 -21.66 42.58 4.17
C ASP A 1 -22.01 42.41 2.69
N GLU A 2 -21.25 42.96 1.74
CA GLU A 2 -21.57 42.78 0.30
C GLU A 2 -21.63 41.31 -0.13
N ALA A 3 -20.68 40.46 0.30
CA ALA A 3 -20.69 39.03 0.01
C ALA A 3 -21.88 38.28 0.64
N LEU A 4 -22.29 38.64 1.87
CA LEU A 4 -23.45 38.05 2.56
C LEU A 4 -24.79 38.49 1.95
N ALA A 5 -24.77 39.58 1.18
CA ALA A 5 -25.90 40.06 0.39
C ALA A 5 -25.82 39.63 -1.10
N GLY A 6 -24.75 38.92 -1.49
CA GLY A 6 -24.45 38.55 -2.87
C GLY A 6 -25.12 37.24 -3.33
N ASP A 7 -24.59 36.67 -4.41
CA ASP A 7 -25.07 35.39 -4.95
C ASP A 7 -24.73 34.22 -3.99
N ARG A 8 -25.47 33.12 -4.10
CA ARG A 8 -25.45 31.95 -3.21
C ARG A 8 -24.03 31.48 -2.88
N SER A 9 -23.17 31.34 -3.89
CA SER A 9 -21.81 30.85 -3.69
C SER A 9 -20.97 31.78 -2.80
N LEU A 10 -21.13 33.09 -2.95
CA LEU A 10 -20.43 34.09 -2.13
C LEU A 10 -21.01 34.18 -0.72
N VAL A 11 -22.32 34.04 -0.57
CA VAL A 11 -22.97 33.98 0.76
C VAL A 11 -22.49 32.75 1.51
N ASN A 12 -22.45 31.59 0.86
CA ASN A 12 -21.97 30.35 1.47
C ASN A 12 -20.54 30.48 1.98
N GLU A 13 -19.62 30.91 1.11
CA GLU A 13 -18.21 31.07 1.48
C GLU A 13 -18.04 32.12 2.60
N ALA A 14 -18.68 33.28 2.49
CA ALA A 14 -18.58 34.32 3.50
C ALA A 14 -19.21 33.90 4.84
N ALA A 15 -20.34 33.20 4.84
CA ALA A 15 -21.03 32.80 6.05
C ALA A 15 -20.22 31.78 6.85
N PHE A 16 -19.70 30.75 6.18
CA PHE A 16 -18.87 29.74 6.82
C PHE A 16 -17.49 30.27 7.20
N LEU A 17 -16.91 31.23 6.46
CA LEU A 17 -15.67 31.91 6.89
C LEU A 17 -15.87 32.71 8.19
N LEU A 18 -17.01 33.39 8.34
CA LEU A 18 -17.31 34.18 9.55
C LEU A 18 -17.65 33.28 10.74
N SER A 19 -18.36 32.18 10.52
CA SER A 19 -18.64 31.22 11.60
C SER A 19 -17.38 30.47 12.02
N ASP A 20 -16.41 30.31 11.12
CA ASP A 20 -15.15 29.62 11.39
C ASP A 20 -14.11 30.48 12.13
N ARG A 21 -13.95 31.76 11.76
CA ARG A 21 -12.97 32.67 12.38
C ARG A 21 -13.41 33.30 13.71
N ALA A 22 -14.65 33.04 14.15
CA ALA A 22 -15.22 33.18 15.49
C ALA A 22 -14.84 34.41 16.37
N ARG A 23 -14.43 35.55 15.79
CA ARG A 23 -14.37 36.79 16.58
C ARG A 23 -15.80 37.20 16.94
N PRO A 24 -16.06 37.71 18.16
CA PRO A 24 -17.40 38.11 18.57
C PRO A 24 -18.10 39.04 17.57
N GLU A 25 -17.34 39.93 16.92
CA GLU A 25 -17.83 40.85 15.90
C GLU A 25 -18.29 40.16 14.60
N ASP A 26 -17.63 39.06 14.22
CA ASP A 26 -17.95 38.32 12.99
C ASP A 26 -19.24 37.47 13.17
N LEU A 27 -19.44 36.92 14.36
CA LEU A 27 -20.68 36.23 14.73
C LEU A 27 -21.86 37.20 14.83
N GLU A 28 -21.63 38.39 15.38
CA GLU A 28 -22.68 39.41 15.47
C GLU A 28 -23.12 39.90 14.08
N ARG A 29 -22.22 39.92 13.09
CA ARG A 29 -22.58 40.17 11.69
C ARG A 29 -23.50 39.08 11.15
N LEU A 30 -23.17 37.79 11.38
CA LEU A 30 -24.04 36.69 10.95
C LEU A 30 -25.44 36.77 11.56
N ARG A 31 -25.53 37.04 12.87
CA ARG A 31 -26.79 37.25 13.58
C ARG A 31 -27.59 38.39 12.97
N THR A 32 -26.95 39.53 12.75
CA THR A 32 -27.58 40.71 12.15
C THR A 32 -28.16 40.41 10.78
N HIS A 33 -27.42 39.71 9.92
CA HIS A 33 -27.89 39.33 8.57
C HIS A 33 -29.03 38.32 8.63
N LEU A 34 -28.94 37.29 9.48
CA LEU A 34 -30.02 36.31 9.66
C LEU A 34 -31.29 36.97 10.19
N ASP A 35 -31.17 37.85 11.18
CA ASP A 35 -32.29 38.57 11.81
C ASP A 35 -32.95 39.52 10.79
N ALA A 36 -32.17 40.19 9.95
CA ALA A 36 -32.65 41.11 8.91
C ALA A 36 -33.32 40.43 7.70
N LEU A 37 -33.17 39.11 7.51
CA LEU A 37 -33.80 38.43 6.37
C LEU A 37 -35.34 38.55 6.41
N PRO A 38 -35.99 38.97 5.31
CA PRO A 38 -37.44 38.94 5.19
C PRO A 38 -37.94 37.49 5.09
N PRO A 39 -39.27 37.27 5.18
CA PRO A 39 -39.85 35.96 4.87
C PRO A 39 -39.45 35.48 3.46
N ALA A 40 -38.88 34.29 3.37
CA ALA A 40 -38.30 33.72 2.17
C ALA A 40 -39.36 32.95 1.36
N ALA A 41 -39.78 33.53 0.24
CA ALA A 41 -40.79 32.94 -0.66
C ALA A 41 -40.20 32.43 -1.98
N ASP A 42 -39.05 32.95 -2.43
CA ASP A 42 -38.35 32.48 -3.62
C ASP A 42 -37.14 31.61 -3.24
N GLU A 43 -36.63 30.87 -4.22
CA GLU A 43 -35.50 29.96 -4.08
C GLU A 43 -34.23 30.67 -3.54
N PRO A 44 -33.79 31.82 -4.08
CA PRO A 44 -32.58 32.50 -3.58
C PRO A 44 -32.70 32.96 -2.13
N ALA A 45 -33.86 33.47 -1.71
CA ALA A 45 -34.09 33.87 -0.32
C ALA A 45 -34.12 32.65 0.62
N GLN A 46 -34.69 31.53 0.17
CA GLN A 46 -34.74 30.27 0.92
C GLN A 46 -33.33 29.68 1.11
N GLU A 47 -32.51 29.67 0.06
CA GLU A 47 -31.11 29.20 0.14
C GLU A 47 -30.27 30.10 1.06
N ARG A 48 -30.43 31.44 0.95
CA ARG A 48 -29.71 32.37 1.84
C ARG A 48 -30.08 32.17 3.31
N LEU A 49 -31.37 31.96 3.59
CA LEU A 49 -31.85 31.67 4.94
C LEU A 49 -31.25 30.38 5.49
N GLN A 50 -31.21 29.33 4.68
CA GLN A 50 -30.59 28.05 5.02
C GLN A 50 -29.11 28.21 5.36
N ILE A 51 -28.33 28.84 4.47
CA ILE A 51 -26.89 29.02 4.63
C ILE A 51 -26.56 29.77 5.93
N LEU A 52 -27.23 30.90 6.19
CA LEU A 52 -26.97 31.71 7.39
C LEU A 52 -27.38 30.98 8.67
N ALA A 53 -28.51 30.26 8.66
CA ALA A 53 -28.95 29.48 9.81
C ALA A 53 -27.98 28.33 10.13
N VAL A 54 -27.57 27.55 9.12
CA VAL A 54 -26.61 26.45 9.31
C VAL A 54 -25.25 26.97 9.75
N ALA A 55 -24.74 28.04 9.13
CA ALA A 55 -23.46 28.65 9.51
C ALA A 55 -23.46 29.15 10.96
N LEU A 56 -24.58 29.74 11.43
CA LEU A 56 -24.70 30.16 12.82
C LEU A 56 -24.82 28.96 13.78
N ALA A 57 -25.55 27.92 13.38
CA ALA A 57 -25.73 26.70 14.17
C ALA A 57 -24.41 25.95 14.44
N THR A 58 -23.41 26.04 13.56
CA THR A 58 -22.12 25.36 13.79
C THR A 58 -21.31 25.97 14.95
N THR A 59 -21.67 27.17 15.40
CA THR A 59 -20.95 27.88 16.47
C THR A 59 -21.28 27.36 17.86
N LEU A 60 -22.40 26.65 18.01
CA LEU A 60 -22.92 26.14 19.28
C LEU A 60 -22.96 27.22 20.38
N ASP A 61 -23.30 28.46 20.01
CA ASP A 61 -23.52 29.52 20.98
C ASP A 61 -24.96 29.42 21.52
N PRO A 62 -25.14 29.21 22.84
CA PRO A 62 -26.47 29.04 23.42
C PRO A 62 -27.46 30.18 23.13
N GLN A 63 -26.97 31.38 22.80
CA GLN A 63 -27.83 32.52 22.48
C GLN A 63 -28.54 32.42 21.12
N ASP A 64 -28.11 31.52 20.25
CA ASP A 64 -28.58 31.44 18.86
C ASP A 64 -29.75 30.46 18.66
N GLY A 65 -30.06 29.60 19.65
CA GLY A 65 -31.19 28.68 19.61
C GLY A 65 -32.53 29.34 19.21
N PRO A 66 -32.96 30.44 19.89
CA PRO A 66 -34.18 31.15 19.51
C PRO A 66 -34.17 31.73 18.09
N ARG A 67 -32.99 32.10 17.56
CA ARG A 67 -32.87 32.62 16.19
C ARG A 67 -33.04 31.52 15.15
N LEU A 68 -32.48 30.33 15.42
CA LEU A 68 -32.62 29.15 14.56
C LEU A 68 -34.07 28.67 14.50
N GLU A 69 -34.77 28.66 15.63
CA GLU A 69 -36.22 28.37 15.65
C GLU A 69 -37.02 29.42 14.87
N ALA A 70 -36.70 30.71 15.02
CA ALA A 70 -37.34 31.79 14.27
C ALA A 70 -37.09 31.71 12.76
N ALA A 71 -35.95 31.18 12.32
CA ALA A 71 -35.62 30.99 10.90
C ALA A 71 -36.64 30.06 10.21
N VAL A 72 -37.11 29.00 10.88
CA VAL A 72 -38.16 28.11 10.35
C VAL A 72 -39.43 28.89 9.99
N ALA A 73 -39.80 29.86 10.83
CA ALA A 73 -41.00 30.68 10.64
C ALA A 73 -40.87 31.71 9.50
N LYS A 74 -39.65 31.97 9.00
CA LYS A 74 -39.40 32.85 7.85
C LYS A 74 -39.68 32.16 6.51
N VAL A 75 -39.73 30.83 6.44
CA VAL A 75 -40.00 30.10 5.19
C VAL A 75 -41.46 30.26 4.75
N ARG A 76 -41.69 30.68 3.50
CA ARG A 76 -43.00 30.80 2.85
C ARG A 76 -43.08 29.80 1.71
N ASP A 77 -44.30 29.30 1.45
CA ASP A 77 -44.53 28.27 0.44
C ASP A 77 -44.16 28.74 -0.98
N GLY A 78 -44.33 30.03 -1.27
CA GLY A 78 -43.89 30.60 -2.54
C GLY A 78 -44.50 29.91 -3.75
N ASP A 79 -43.69 29.75 -4.79
CA ASP A 79 -44.04 29.05 -6.04
C ASP A 79 -43.82 27.52 -5.96
N ASP A 80 -43.07 27.02 -4.97
CA ASP A 80 -42.77 25.59 -4.74
C ASP A 80 -42.97 25.22 -3.25
N PRO A 81 -44.20 24.84 -2.86
CA PRO A 81 -44.54 24.48 -1.48
C PRO A 81 -43.81 23.24 -0.97
N GLU A 82 -43.46 22.29 -1.85
CA GLU A 82 -42.76 21.07 -1.44
C GLU A 82 -41.32 21.37 -1.05
N ARG A 83 -40.64 22.24 -1.81
CA ARG A 83 -39.32 22.77 -1.44
C ARG A 83 -39.37 23.51 -0.11
N ALA A 84 -40.36 24.38 0.07
CA ALA A 84 -40.53 25.14 1.30
C ALA A 84 -40.67 24.20 2.51
N GLU A 85 -41.44 23.11 2.41
CA GLU A 85 -41.57 22.16 3.50
C GLU A 85 -40.29 21.34 3.75
N ARG A 86 -39.56 20.95 2.69
CA ARG A 86 -38.24 20.32 2.84
C ARG A 86 -37.29 21.23 3.63
N LEU A 87 -37.24 22.51 3.28
CA LEU A 87 -36.40 23.49 3.98
C LEU A 87 -36.82 23.69 5.44
N ARG A 88 -38.13 23.79 5.74
CA ARG A 88 -38.59 23.88 7.14
C ARG A 88 -38.15 22.68 7.96
N LYS A 89 -38.26 21.46 7.40
CA LYS A 89 -37.79 20.23 8.06
C LYS A 89 -36.30 20.29 8.34
N GLU A 90 -35.51 20.74 7.37
CA GLU A 90 -34.05 20.86 7.52
C GLU A 90 -33.65 21.91 8.57
N LEU A 91 -34.29 23.08 8.59
CA LEU A 91 -34.04 24.12 9.58
C LEU A 91 -34.45 23.70 11.00
N ARG A 92 -35.55 22.97 11.17
CA ARG A 92 -35.94 22.39 12.47
C ARG A 92 -34.86 21.43 12.97
N SER A 93 -34.45 20.51 12.10
CA SER A 93 -33.40 19.54 12.41
C SER A 93 -32.07 20.22 12.72
N THR A 94 -31.72 21.32 12.03
CA THR A 94 -30.55 22.15 12.32
C THR A 94 -30.62 22.79 13.72
N ALA A 95 -31.80 23.29 14.13
CA ALA A 95 -31.99 23.86 15.46
C ALA A 95 -31.92 22.79 16.57
N GLU A 96 -32.48 21.61 16.33
CA GLU A 96 -32.39 20.45 17.23
C GLU A 96 -30.93 20.00 17.42
N ASP A 97 -30.18 19.86 16.32
CA ASP A 97 -28.76 19.50 16.36
C ASP A 97 -27.92 20.57 17.07
N HIS A 98 -28.23 21.85 16.87
CA HIS A 98 -27.57 22.94 17.60
C HIS A 98 -27.82 22.80 19.11
N ALA A 99 -29.08 22.61 19.52
CA ALA A 99 -29.42 22.47 20.94
C ALA A 99 -28.70 21.27 21.58
N ARG A 100 -28.63 20.15 20.86
CA ARG A 100 -27.89 18.96 21.29
C ARG A 100 -26.38 19.21 21.36
N GLY A 101 -25.80 19.88 20.35
CA GLY A 101 -24.39 20.27 20.39
C GLY A 101 -24.07 21.20 21.57
N VAL A 102 -24.95 22.15 21.90
CA VAL A 102 -24.81 23.02 23.08
C VAL A 102 -24.84 22.21 24.39
N GLU A 103 -25.68 21.17 24.46
CA GLU A 103 -25.70 20.24 25.59
C GLU A 103 -24.36 19.52 25.75
N LEU A 104 -23.82 18.94 24.66
CA LEU A 104 -22.53 18.26 24.65
C LEU A 104 -21.40 19.18 25.12
N VAL A 105 -21.39 20.45 24.68
CA VAL A 105 -20.38 21.44 25.11
C VAL A 105 -20.49 21.75 26.61
N ARG A 106 -21.70 21.73 27.17
CA ARG A 106 -21.94 22.06 28.59
C ARG A 106 -21.69 20.90 29.54
N ASP A 107 -21.93 19.68 29.09
CA ASP A 107 -21.78 18.46 29.88
C ASP A 107 -20.79 17.49 29.21
N PRO A 108 -19.51 17.51 29.60
CA PRO A 108 -18.50 16.59 29.09
C PRO A 108 -18.78 15.10 29.37
N SER A 109 -19.76 14.78 30.23
CA SER A 109 -20.17 13.40 30.54
C SER A 109 -21.30 12.87 29.66
N ALA A 110 -21.89 13.73 28.80
CA ALA A 110 -22.94 13.33 27.88
C ALA A 110 -22.39 12.37 26.81
N GLU A 111 -23.00 11.19 26.69
CA GLU A 111 -22.64 10.22 25.65
C GLU A 111 -23.06 10.70 24.27
N ILE A 112 -22.16 10.55 23.29
CA ILE A 112 -22.45 10.79 21.87
C ILE A 112 -23.00 9.48 21.27
N THR A 113 -24.19 9.55 20.69
CA THR A 113 -24.88 8.41 20.08
C THR A 113 -24.79 8.46 18.55
N GLY A 114 -25.14 7.36 17.87
CA GLY A 114 -25.16 7.31 16.40
C GLY A 114 -26.08 8.35 15.74
N ASP A 115 -27.10 8.82 16.46
CA ASP A 115 -28.05 9.83 15.99
C ASP A 115 -27.48 11.26 16.10
N ASP A 116 -26.40 11.48 16.85
CA ASP A 116 -25.81 12.80 17.13
C ASP A 116 -24.88 13.31 16.01
N GLY A 117 -24.92 12.72 14.81
CA GLY A 117 -23.88 12.90 13.78
C GLY A 117 -23.54 14.34 13.39
N ARG A 118 -24.51 15.27 13.33
CA ARG A 118 -24.22 16.71 13.08
C ARG A 118 -23.77 17.43 14.36
N SER A 119 -24.47 17.21 15.46
CA SER A 119 -24.18 17.79 16.78
C SER A 119 -22.77 17.47 17.26
N ALA A 120 -22.34 16.21 17.13
CA ALA A 120 -21.01 15.74 17.50
C ALA A 120 -19.91 16.41 16.67
N ARG A 121 -20.12 16.57 15.36
CA ARG A 121 -19.16 17.27 14.48
C ARG A 121 -19.00 18.74 14.86
N TRP A 122 -20.10 19.44 15.13
CA TRP A 122 -20.05 20.84 15.55
C TRP A 122 -19.41 21.00 16.94
N HIS A 123 -19.70 20.07 17.85
CA HIS A 123 -19.06 20.02 19.16
C HIS A 123 -17.53 19.89 19.04
N ASP A 124 -17.07 18.92 18.24
CA ASP A 124 -15.65 18.71 17.97
C ASP A 124 -14.98 19.94 17.33
N GLN A 125 -15.65 20.62 16.40
CA GLN A 125 -15.16 21.88 15.83
C GLN A 125 -15.06 22.99 16.87
N ARG A 126 -16.07 23.12 17.75
CA ARG A 126 -16.13 24.16 18.78
C ARG A 126 -15.03 24.02 19.82
N ILE A 127 -14.79 22.80 20.31
CA ILE A 127 -13.70 22.51 21.26
C ILE A 127 -12.36 22.84 20.62
N ARG A 128 -12.12 22.41 19.37
CA ARG A 128 -10.84 22.65 18.68
C ARG A 128 -10.46 24.13 18.58
N ARG A 129 -11.43 25.02 18.40
CA ARG A 129 -11.17 26.48 18.37
C ARG A 129 -10.59 27.06 19.66
N GLU A 130 -10.73 26.38 20.79
CA GLU A 130 -10.22 26.83 22.09
C GLU A 130 -8.86 26.20 22.44
N LEU A 131 -8.42 25.18 21.70
CA LEU A 131 -7.18 24.47 21.96
C LEU A 131 -5.97 25.28 21.49
N ALA A 132 -4.93 25.34 22.32
CA ALA A 132 -3.68 25.99 21.95
C ALA A 132 -2.91 25.15 20.92
N PRO A 133 -2.24 25.78 19.93
CA PRO A 133 -1.37 25.06 19.01
C PRO A 133 -0.18 24.44 19.74
N ARG A 134 0.28 23.28 19.26
CA ARG A 134 1.54 22.65 19.69
C ARG A 134 2.74 23.44 19.18
N SER A 135 3.87 23.26 19.86
CA SER A 135 5.14 23.81 19.41
C SER A 135 5.72 23.01 18.23
N VAL A 136 6.58 23.67 17.45
CA VAL A 136 7.32 23.03 16.35
C VAL A 136 8.18 21.87 16.85
N ASP A 137 8.80 22.00 18.02
CA ASP A 137 9.68 20.97 18.57
C ASP A 137 8.88 19.72 18.99
N GLU A 138 7.69 19.89 19.58
CA GLU A 138 6.78 18.77 19.88
C GLU A 138 6.42 17.97 18.61
N LEU A 139 6.09 18.66 17.52
CA LEU A 139 5.73 18.03 16.24
C LEU A 139 6.94 17.46 15.48
N ARG A 140 8.16 17.93 15.76
CA ARG A 140 9.39 17.40 15.15
C ARG A 140 9.85 16.12 15.85
N GLU A 141 9.80 16.09 17.18
CA GLU A 141 10.46 15.06 17.99
C GLU A 141 9.56 13.87 18.34
N ARG A 142 8.29 14.12 18.67
CA ARG A 142 7.38 13.08 19.21
C ARG A 142 6.87 12.15 18.12
N ARG A 143 6.64 10.87 18.45
CA ARG A 143 6.03 9.91 17.50
C ARG A 143 4.57 10.25 17.26
N LEU A 144 4.00 9.78 16.14
CA LEU A 144 2.62 10.10 15.83
C LEU A 144 1.65 9.62 16.94
N ALA A 145 1.81 8.39 17.41
CA ALA A 145 0.97 7.82 18.48
C ALA A 145 1.07 8.61 19.81
N GLU A 146 2.14 9.36 20.04
CA GLU A 146 2.31 10.20 21.23
C GLU A 146 1.57 11.55 21.12
N LEU A 147 1.19 11.95 19.90
CA LEU A 147 0.55 13.23 19.58
C LEU A 147 -0.96 13.09 19.36
N LEU A 148 -1.43 11.88 19.07
CA LEU A 148 -2.84 11.58 18.86
C LEU A 148 -3.58 11.44 20.20
N PRO A 149 -4.79 12.03 20.33
CA PRO A 149 -5.64 11.75 21.47
C PRO A 149 -5.96 10.25 21.52
N GLY A 150 -6.04 9.67 22.72
CA GLY A 150 -6.31 8.24 22.89
C GLY A 150 -7.66 7.80 22.31
N ARG A 151 -7.80 6.49 22.05
CA ARG A 151 -8.96 5.79 21.46
C ARG A 151 -9.47 6.37 20.12
N HIS A 152 -10.26 5.61 19.36
CA HIS A 152 -10.91 6.07 18.12
C HIS A 152 -9.96 6.45 16.96
N TRP A 153 -8.94 5.64 16.72
CA TRP A 153 -8.03 5.80 15.58
C TRP A 153 -7.78 4.46 14.89
N THR A 154 -7.70 4.51 13.56
CA THR A 154 -6.90 3.56 12.79
C THR A 154 -5.49 4.15 12.68
N PHE A 155 -4.50 3.46 13.22
CA PHE A 155 -3.09 3.81 13.15
C PHE A 155 -2.36 2.78 12.31
N ALA A 156 -1.59 3.21 11.31
CA ALA A 156 -0.78 2.35 10.47
C ALA A 156 0.69 2.75 10.55
N ARG A 157 1.58 1.77 10.48
CA ARG A 157 3.03 1.93 10.50
C ARG A 157 3.66 1.06 9.44
N LEU A 158 4.60 1.64 8.71
CA LEU A 158 5.51 0.92 7.85
C LEU A 158 6.93 1.15 8.38
N ALA A 159 7.48 0.14 9.05
CA ALA A 159 8.73 0.29 9.80
C ALA A 159 9.95 0.51 8.89
N ALA A 160 10.02 -0.22 7.77
CA ALA A 160 11.06 -0.07 6.75
C ALA A 160 10.42 0.12 5.36
N PRO A 161 10.03 1.36 4.99
CA PRO A 161 9.35 1.64 3.73
C PRO A 161 10.13 1.24 2.48
N GLY A 162 11.46 1.42 2.49
CA GLY A 162 12.31 1.05 1.35
C GLY A 162 12.30 -0.45 1.09
N LEU A 163 12.43 -1.23 2.16
CA LEU A 163 12.38 -2.69 2.11
C LEU A 163 11.01 -3.17 1.61
N PHE A 164 9.92 -2.63 2.16
CA PHE A 164 8.58 -2.97 1.68
C PHE A 164 8.39 -2.65 0.20
N SER A 165 8.80 -1.47 -0.25
CA SER A 165 8.69 -1.07 -1.66
C SER A 165 9.49 -1.98 -2.59
N SER A 166 10.71 -2.39 -2.21
CA SER A 166 11.52 -3.30 -3.02
C SER A 166 10.92 -4.71 -3.08
N THR A 167 10.42 -5.23 -1.96
CA THR A 167 9.79 -6.55 -1.92
C THR A 167 8.51 -6.56 -2.74
N VAL A 168 7.68 -5.51 -2.66
CA VAL A 168 6.48 -5.39 -3.50
C VAL A 168 6.87 -5.35 -4.97
N ALA A 169 7.87 -4.55 -5.35
CA ALA A 169 8.33 -4.46 -6.74
C ALA A 169 8.80 -5.82 -7.29
N ASP A 170 9.65 -6.55 -6.56
CA ASP A 170 10.15 -7.87 -6.97
C ASP A 170 9.01 -8.89 -7.14
N VAL A 171 8.13 -9.00 -6.13
CA VAL A 171 6.98 -9.92 -6.19
C VAL A 171 6.10 -9.58 -7.40
N VAL A 172 5.80 -8.31 -7.60
CA VAL A 172 4.93 -7.80 -8.67
C VAL A 172 5.53 -8.02 -10.07
N GLU A 173 6.84 -7.87 -10.24
CA GLU A 173 7.54 -8.16 -11.51
C GLU A 173 7.59 -9.66 -11.84
N ARG A 174 7.64 -10.50 -10.80
CA ARG A 174 7.70 -11.96 -10.93
C ARG A 174 6.32 -12.61 -11.05
N LEU A 175 5.22 -11.90 -10.83
CA LEU A 175 3.87 -12.41 -11.01
C LEU A 175 3.69 -13.01 -12.41
N THR A 176 3.10 -14.20 -12.44
CA THR A 176 2.78 -14.89 -13.70
C THR A 176 1.48 -15.65 -13.54
N THR A 177 0.67 -15.64 -14.59
CA THR A 177 -0.51 -16.49 -14.70
C THR A 177 -0.14 -17.92 -15.09
N GLY A 178 1.09 -18.14 -15.62
CA GLY A 178 1.49 -19.39 -16.28
C GLY A 178 0.96 -19.52 -17.71
N ASP A 179 0.22 -18.51 -18.21
CA ASP A 179 -0.25 -18.41 -19.59
C ASP A 179 0.50 -17.28 -20.31
N GLU A 180 1.39 -17.65 -21.23
CA GLU A 180 2.21 -16.71 -22.00
C GLU A 180 1.39 -15.71 -22.83
N SER A 181 0.11 -16.01 -23.12
CA SER A 181 -0.76 -15.10 -23.86
C SER A 181 -1.33 -13.97 -23.00
N ILE A 182 -1.32 -14.12 -21.68
CA ILE A 182 -1.91 -13.17 -20.71
C ILE A 182 -0.83 -12.42 -19.94
N ASP A 183 0.30 -13.09 -19.66
CA ASP A 183 1.44 -12.52 -18.94
C ASP A 183 1.93 -11.15 -19.43
N PRO A 184 1.94 -10.82 -20.73
CA PRO A 184 2.30 -9.47 -21.20
C PRO A 184 1.35 -8.38 -20.69
N ARG A 185 0.04 -8.66 -20.62
CA ARG A 185 -0.97 -7.72 -20.10
C ARG A 185 -0.86 -7.59 -18.59
N LEU A 186 -0.57 -8.71 -17.90
CA LEU A 186 -0.28 -8.68 -16.47
C LEU A 186 0.94 -7.80 -16.19
N SER A 187 2.03 -7.97 -16.97
CA SER A 187 3.24 -7.16 -16.86
C SER A 187 2.99 -5.67 -17.12
N GLU A 188 2.10 -5.32 -18.06
CA GLU A 188 1.70 -3.93 -18.28
C GLU A 188 0.91 -3.36 -17.10
N LEU A 189 -0.05 -4.14 -16.57
CA LEU A 189 -0.86 -3.75 -15.41
C LEU A 189 0.02 -3.56 -14.17
N THR A 190 0.93 -4.49 -13.91
CA THR A 190 1.85 -4.43 -12.76
C THR A 190 2.81 -3.25 -12.87
N SER A 191 3.39 -3.02 -14.05
CA SER A 191 4.21 -1.84 -14.32
C SER A 191 3.43 -0.53 -14.15
N ARG A 192 2.14 -0.52 -14.46
CA ARG A 192 1.26 0.62 -14.21
C ARG A 192 1.05 0.84 -12.72
N VAL A 193 0.73 -0.21 -11.96
CA VAL A 193 0.58 -0.15 -10.49
C VAL A 193 1.87 0.33 -9.81
N LEU A 194 3.05 -0.13 -10.24
CA LEU A 194 4.32 0.33 -9.64
C LEU A 194 4.65 1.80 -9.97
N ARG A 195 4.23 2.30 -11.14
CA ARG A 195 4.49 3.68 -11.57
C ARG A 195 3.45 4.69 -11.06
N GLU A 196 2.18 4.30 -11.09
CA GLU A 196 1.03 5.17 -10.79
C GLU A 196 0.47 4.92 -9.37
N GLY A 197 0.71 3.75 -8.78
CA GLY A 197 0.19 3.35 -7.45
C GLY A 197 0.95 3.92 -6.27
N GLY A 198 1.62 5.06 -6.43
CA GLY A 198 2.21 5.79 -5.32
C GLY A 198 3.48 5.21 -4.71
N PHE A 199 4.30 4.44 -5.41
CA PHE A 199 5.61 4.04 -4.86
C PHE A 199 6.71 5.08 -5.14
N ALA A 200 6.40 6.16 -5.87
CA ALA A 200 7.38 7.12 -6.34
C ALA A 200 8.17 7.80 -5.21
N ALA A 201 7.51 8.22 -4.12
CA ALA A 201 8.18 8.84 -2.98
C ALA A 201 9.00 7.83 -2.14
N LEU A 202 8.68 6.54 -2.22
CA LEU A 202 9.39 5.46 -1.53
C LEU A 202 10.62 4.96 -2.31
N SER A 203 10.72 5.31 -3.59
CA SER A 203 11.91 5.04 -4.39
C SER A 203 13.14 5.76 -3.83
N SER A 204 14.34 5.29 -4.17
CA SER A 204 15.59 5.99 -3.85
C SER A 204 15.65 7.43 -4.39
N SER A 205 14.82 7.78 -5.37
CA SER A 205 14.71 9.12 -5.95
C SER A 205 13.52 9.94 -5.44
N GLY A 206 12.72 9.36 -4.55
CA GLY A 206 11.43 9.89 -4.11
C GLY A 206 11.51 11.02 -3.08
N GLY A 207 12.67 11.21 -2.45
CA GLY A 207 12.93 12.26 -1.47
C GLY A 207 12.54 11.93 -0.03
N LEU A 208 11.90 10.77 0.22
CA LEU A 208 11.73 10.25 1.58
C LEU A 208 12.97 9.47 2.04
N ASP A 209 13.26 9.55 3.34
CA ASP A 209 14.22 8.65 3.98
C ASP A 209 13.54 7.30 4.24
N ALA A 210 13.64 6.41 3.26
CA ALA A 210 13.01 5.09 3.27
C ALA A 210 13.61 4.12 4.30
N SER A 211 14.66 4.53 5.03
CA SER A 211 15.22 3.80 6.19
C SER A 211 14.47 4.09 7.50
N LYS A 212 13.59 5.09 7.51
CA LYS A 212 12.83 5.53 8.68
C LYS A 212 11.35 5.19 8.53
N PRO A 213 10.63 4.96 9.64
CA PRO A 213 9.23 4.58 9.57
C PRO A 213 8.35 5.67 8.95
N ILE A 214 7.31 5.24 8.25
CA ILE A 214 6.14 6.05 7.93
C ILE A 214 5.04 5.66 8.92
N GLU A 215 4.45 6.65 9.57
CA GLU A 215 3.32 6.47 10.50
C GLU A 215 2.13 7.25 9.97
N CYS A 216 0.98 6.61 9.89
CA CYS A 216 -0.28 7.21 9.44
C CYS A 216 -1.37 6.99 10.48
N ALA A 217 -2.35 7.89 10.50
CA ALA A 217 -3.54 7.73 11.31
C ALA A 217 -4.78 8.28 10.62
N GLN A 218 -5.92 7.66 10.91
CA GLN A 218 -7.24 8.06 10.45
C GLN A 218 -8.19 8.02 11.66
N PRO A 219 -8.91 9.11 11.95
CA PRO A 219 -9.86 9.13 13.06
C PRO A 219 -11.06 8.23 12.77
N ALA A 220 -11.65 7.68 13.83
CA ALA A 220 -12.77 6.75 13.70
C ALA A 220 -14.07 7.39 13.20
N HIS A 221 -14.35 8.55 13.78
CA HIS A 221 -15.53 9.33 13.49
C HIS A 221 -15.03 10.63 12.89
N GLY A 222 -14.77 10.62 11.58
CA GLY A 222 -14.19 11.76 10.88
C GLY A 222 -13.83 11.43 9.44
N TYR A 223 -13.48 12.48 8.68
CA TYR A 223 -13.03 12.36 7.30
C TYR A 223 -11.57 12.79 7.19
N GLY A 224 -10.82 12.05 6.40
CA GLY A 224 -9.41 12.31 6.13
C GLY A 224 -8.48 11.44 6.97
N TRP A 225 -7.20 11.60 6.70
CA TRP A 225 -6.08 10.85 7.23
C TRP A 225 -4.88 11.79 7.33
N LEU A 226 -3.91 11.38 8.11
CA LEU A 226 -2.65 12.08 8.26
C LEU A 226 -1.51 11.10 8.31
N CYS A 227 -0.36 11.52 7.81
CA CYS A 227 0.86 10.71 7.83
C CYS A 227 2.07 11.57 8.19
N THR A 228 3.07 10.93 8.79
CA THR A 228 4.37 11.53 9.04
C THR A 228 5.47 10.60 8.56
N ALA A 229 6.50 11.21 7.96
CA ALA A 229 7.64 10.53 7.37
C ALA A 229 8.90 11.37 7.57
N ARG A 230 10.07 10.77 7.32
CA ARG A 230 11.34 11.48 7.26
C ARG A 230 11.69 11.77 5.80
N VAL A 231 12.28 12.93 5.56
CA VAL A 231 12.62 13.46 4.23
C VAL A 231 14.14 13.57 4.12
N SER A 232 14.69 12.92 3.10
CA SER A 232 16.11 12.98 2.74
C SER A 232 16.37 14.10 1.72
N ASP A 233 15.44 14.33 0.79
CA ASP A 233 15.51 15.38 -0.23
C ASP A 233 14.12 16.01 -0.46
N ARG A 234 13.92 17.21 0.10
CA ARG A 234 12.66 17.96 -0.03
C ARG A 234 12.36 18.33 -1.48
N GLU A 235 13.36 18.70 -2.28
CA GLU A 235 13.12 19.13 -3.66
C GLU A 235 12.70 17.94 -4.54
N ALA A 236 13.34 16.78 -4.35
CA ALA A 236 12.93 15.55 -5.01
C ALA A 236 11.49 15.17 -4.64
N LEU A 237 11.15 15.23 -3.35
CA LEU A 237 9.78 14.96 -2.91
C LEU A 237 8.78 15.93 -3.53
N LEU A 238 9.06 17.24 -3.52
CA LEU A 238 8.17 18.23 -4.13
C LEU A 238 7.98 18.01 -5.65
N ARG A 239 9.00 17.49 -6.36
CA ARG A 239 8.85 17.09 -7.77
C ARG A 239 7.89 15.91 -7.93
N VAL A 240 8.02 14.87 -7.10
CA VAL A 240 7.12 13.72 -7.10
C VAL A 240 5.68 14.17 -6.81
N LEU A 241 5.48 14.98 -5.76
CA LEU A 241 4.17 15.52 -5.41
C LEU A 241 3.56 16.40 -6.51
N GLY A 242 4.39 17.14 -7.24
CA GLY A 242 3.95 17.96 -8.36
C GLY A 242 3.53 17.17 -9.61
N GLN A 243 3.96 15.92 -9.72
CA GLN A 243 3.67 15.03 -10.87
C GLN A 243 2.46 14.12 -10.65
N ARG A 244 1.95 14.00 -9.42
CA ARG A 244 0.81 13.13 -9.08
C ARG A 244 -0.46 13.48 -9.89
N ALA A 245 -1.25 12.48 -10.24
CA ALA A 245 -2.58 12.67 -10.83
C ALA A 245 -3.66 12.84 -9.74
N HIS A 246 -4.89 13.14 -10.17
CA HIS A 246 -6.03 13.24 -9.26
C HIS A 246 -6.31 11.86 -8.63
N GLY A 247 -6.35 11.79 -7.30
CA GLY A 247 -6.55 10.53 -6.59
C GLY A 247 -5.29 9.67 -6.42
N ASP A 248 -4.16 10.06 -7.02
CA ASP A 248 -2.87 9.42 -6.77
C ASP A 248 -2.29 9.91 -5.44
N ASP A 249 -1.85 8.94 -4.64
CA ASP A 249 -0.93 9.17 -3.52
C ASP A 249 0.51 9.08 -4.05
N ALA A 250 1.44 9.86 -3.48
CA ALA A 250 2.86 9.74 -3.76
C ALA A 250 3.54 8.58 -2.99
N GLY A 251 2.80 7.90 -2.11
CA GLY A 251 3.26 6.78 -1.28
C GLY A 251 3.23 7.03 0.21
N LEU A 252 2.70 8.19 0.60
CA LEU A 252 2.71 8.67 1.97
C LEU A 252 1.54 8.09 2.75
N SER A 253 0.39 7.88 2.10
CA SER A 253 -0.80 7.22 2.65
C SER A 253 -0.87 5.72 2.35
N LEU A 254 0.09 5.17 1.60
CA LEU A 254 0.19 3.75 1.28
C LEU A 254 -0.02 2.83 2.50
N PRO A 255 0.57 3.11 3.69
CA PRO A 255 0.29 2.32 4.88
C PRO A 255 -1.20 2.26 5.24
N MET A 256 -1.92 3.38 5.10
CA MET A 256 -3.35 3.48 5.37
C MET A 256 -4.20 2.80 4.28
N SER A 257 -3.88 3.03 3.02
CA SER A 257 -4.59 2.43 1.88
C SER A 257 -4.50 0.90 1.90
N VAL A 258 -3.32 0.35 2.19
CA VAL A 258 -3.15 -1.10 2.33
C VAL A 258 -3.78 -1.58 3.64
N ALA A 259 -3.69 -0.83 4.75
CA ALA A 259 -4.34 -1.21 6.00
C ALA A 259 -5.85 -1.41 5.88
N THR A 260 -6.50 -0.54 5.10
CA THR A 260 -7.95 -0.59 4.88
C THR A 260 -8.38 -1.67 3.89
N THR A 261 -7.53 -2.04 2.93
CA THR A 261 -7.89 -2.97 1.84
C THR A 261 -7.36 -4.40 2.04
N ALA A 262 -6.15 -4.57 2.58
CA ALA A 262 -5.52 -5.89 2.78
C ALA A 262 -6.30 -6.78 3.74
N GLY A 263 -7.03 -6.15 4.69
CA GLY A 263 -8.03 -6.74 5.58
C GLY A 263 -8.99 -7.71 4.91
N ILE A 264 -9.42 -7.34 3.71
CA ILE A 264 -10.60 -7.91 3.05
C ILE A 264 -10.21 -9.01 2.07
N VAL A 265 -9.06 -8.90 1.42
CA VAL A 265 -8.65 -9.79 0.31
C VAL A 265 -8.70 -11.27 0.68
N PRO A 266 -8.13 -11.73 1.81
CA PRO A 266 -8.17 -13.15 2.17
C PRO A 266 -9.59 -13.65 2.44
N VAL A 267 -10.41 -12.85 3.11
CA VAL A 267 -11.81 -13.20 3.40
C VAL A 267 -12.62 -13.25 2.11
N ALA A 268 -12.45 -12.26 1.24
CA ALA A 268 -13.10 -12.19 -0.07
C ALA A 268 -12.78 -13.43 -0.93
N LEU A 269 -11.50 -13.80 -1.06
CA LEU A 269 -11.09 -15.00 -1.81
C LEU A 269 -11.63 -16.31 -1.22
N SER A 270 -11.95 -16.38 0.07
CA SER A 270 -12.63 -17.54 0.66
C SER A 270 -14.15 -17.57 0.40
N LEU A 271 -14.71 -16.46 -0.09
CA LEU A 271 -16.13 -16.29 -0.40
C LEU A 271 -16.38 -16.21 -1.92
N MET A 272 -15.47 -16.73 -2.74
CA MET A 272 -15.50 -16.58 -4.21
C MET A 272 -16.86 -16.87 -4.88
N PRO A 273 -17.63 -17.92 -4.51
CA PRO A 273 -18.93 -18.16 -5.11
C PRO A 273 -19.92 -17.01 -4.92
N ALA A 274 -19.89 -16.34 -3.76
CA ALA A 274 -20.74 -15.19 -3.49
C ALA A 274 -20.30 -13.97 -4.33
N ILE A 275 -18.99 -13.74 -4.43
CA ILE A 275 -18.42 -12.64 -5.22
C ILE A 275 -18.68 -12.83 -6.73
N LEU A 276 -18.62 -14.06 -7.23
CA LEU A 276 -18.89 -14.36 -8.63
C LEU A 276 -20.37 -14.27 -9.00
N HIS A 277 -21.29 -14.39 -8.02
CA HIS A 277 -22.72 -14.38 -8.32
C HIS A 277 -23.15 -13.09 -9.04
N PRO A 278 -22.92 -11.87 -8.54
CA PRO A 278 -23.33 -10.64 -9.23
C PRO A 278 -22.61 -10.46 -10.58
N LEU A 279 -21.38 -10.95 -10.72
CA LEU A 279 -20.66 -10.90 -12.01
C LEU A 279 -21.35 -11.76 -13.09
N VAL A 280 -21.86 -12.92 -12.68
CA VAL A 280 -22.46 -13.94 -13.54
C VAL A 280 -23.96 -13.70 -13.76
N TYR A 281 -24.67 -13.20 -12.74
CA TYR A 281 -26.09 -12.91 -12.72
C TYR A 281 -26.34 -11.48 -12.20
N PRO A 282 -25.95 -10.45 -12.98
CA PRO A 282 -26.19 -9.05 -12.59
C PRO A 282 -27.68 -8.72 -12.58
N ASP A 283 -28.04 -7.66 -11.88
CA ASP A 283 -29.36 -7.05 -11.99
C ASP A 283 -29.49 -6.26 -13.29
N ASP A 284 -30.69 -6.26 -13.88
CA ASP A 284 -30.98 -5.68 -15.20
C ASP A 284 -30.81 -4.14 -15.25
N ASP A 285 -30.47 -3.48 -14.13
CA ASP A 285 -30.46 -2.01 -13.98
C ASP A 285 -29.05 -1.36 -13.97
N ASP A 286 -27.96 -2.12 -14.02
CA ASP A 286 -26.60 -1.55 -13.98
C ASP A 286 -25.99 -1.39 -15.40
N ASP A 287 -26.50 -0.40 -16.14
CA ASP A 287 -25.89 0.08 -17.39
C ASP A 287 -25.09 1.38 -17.14
N ASP A 288 -24.00 1.27 -16.38
CA ASP A 288 -23.01 2.34 -16.29
C ASP A 288 -22.02 2.20 -17.47
N GLY A 289 -22.41 2.80 -18.60
CA GLY A 289 -21.54 2.97 -19.76
C GLY A 289 -20.33 3.87 -19.42
N PRO A 290 -19.14 3.60 -19.99
CA PRO A 290 -17.97 4.43 -19.72
C PRO A 290 -18.14 5.82 -20.37
N SER A 291 -18.26 6.86 -19.57
CA SER A 291 -18.19 8.25 -20.04
C SER A 291 -16.71 8.67 -20.14
N ALA A 292 -16.15 8.53 -21.35
CA ALA A 292 -14.94 9.26 -21.69
C ALA A 292 -15.31 10.75 -21.87
N SER A 293 -15.18 11.52 -20.80
CA SER A 293 -15.27 12.98 -20.85
C SER A 293 -13.87 13.59 -21.01
N ASP A 294 -13.77 14.69 -21.75
CA ASP A 294 -12.55 15.48 -21.79
C ASP A 294 -12.34 16.12 -20.42
N VAL A 295 -11.39 15.56 -19.67
CA VAL A 295 -11.02 16.01 -18.33
C VAL A 295 -10.02 17.15 -18.42
N ALA A 296 -10.36 18.29 -17.82
CA ALA A 296 -9.41 19.37 -17.57
C ALA A 296 -8.96 19.29 -16.10
N ALA A 297 -7.66 19.06 -15.89
CA ALA A 297 -7.06 19.06 -14.55
C ALA A 297 -6.19 20.30 -14.33
N GLU A 298 -6.47 21.07 -13.28
CA GLU A 298 -5.65 22.20 -12.83
C GLU A 298 -5.02 21.90 -11.46
N ARG A 299 -3.75 22.26 -11.31
CA ARG A 299 -3.00 22.06 -10.05
C ARG A 299 -2.73 23.41 -9.41
N VAL A 300 -3.12 23.55 -8.14
CA VAL A 300 -2.99 24.78 -7.37
C VAL A 300 -2.15 24.50 -6.13
N ARG A 301 -1.16 25.36 -5.85
CA ARG A 301 -0.39 25.36 -4.61
C ARG A 301 -0.68 26.65 -3.85
N THR A 302 -1.07 26.53 -2.58
CA THR A 302 -1.38 27.65 -1.69
C THR A 302 -0.69 27.45 -0.34
N LEU A 303 -0.57 28.52 0.45
CA LEU A 303 -0.03 28.45 1.81
C LEU A 303 -1.15 28.56 2.84
N VAL A 304 -1.11 27.69 3.85
CA VAL A 304 -2.01 27.71 5.01
C VAL A 304 -1.18 27.97 6.25
N ARG A 305 -1.65 28.83 7.16
CA ARG A 305 -0.97 29.16 8.42
C ARG A 305 -1.77 28.68 9.62
N VAL A 306 -1.09 28.00 10.54
CA VAL A 306 -1.64 27.56 11.83
C VAL A 306 -0.65 27.94 12.94
N GLY A 307 -0.99 28.92 13.78
CA GLY A 307 -0.03 29.53 14.69
C GLY A 307 1.17 30.13 13.93
N ASP A 308 2.39 29.77 14.35
CA ASP A 308 3.64 30.18 13.69
C ASP A 308 4.11 29.21 12.58
N MET A 309 3.28 28.21 12.22
CA MET A 309 3.62 27.19 11.23
C MET A 309 3.04 27.52 9.86
N GLU A 310 3.84 27.33 8.81
CA GLU A 310 3.42 27.44 7.40
C GLU A 310 3.33 26.06 6.76
N LEU A 311 2.15 25.74 6.21
CA LEU A 311 1.87 24.54 5.46
C LEU A 311 1.67 24.88 3.99
N GLU A 312 2.07 23.96 3.12
CA GLU A 312 1.79 24.02 1.70
C GLU A 312 0.56 23.17 1.38
N ARG A 313 -0.51 23.79 0.90
CA ARG A 313 -1.70 23.08 0.42
C ARG A 313 -1.62 22.89 -1.09
N TYR A 314 -1.57 21.64 -1.51
CA TYR A 314 -1.64 21.22 -2.89
C TYR A 314 -3.06 20.77 -3.20
N SER A 315 -3.63 21.28 -4.29
CA SER A 315 -4.97 20.97 -4.74
C SER A 315 -4.94 20.58 -6.21
N ILE A 316 -5.58 19.47 -6.56
CA ILE A 316 -5.82 19.03 -7.94
C ILE A 316 -7.31 19.15 -8.19
N VAL A 317 -7.68 20.10 -9.03
CA VAL A 317 -9.05 20.31 -9.48
C VAL A 317 -9.21 19.55 -10.78
N ASP A 318 -10.04 18.52 -10.74
CA ASP A 318 -10.46 17.74 -11.90
C ASP A 318 -11.87 18.20 -12.30
N ALA A 319 -12.03 18.67 -13.54
CA ALA A 319 -13.29 19.16 -14.06
C ALA A 319 -13.68 18.38 -15.33
N SER A 320 -14.87 17.79 -15.29
CA SER A 320 -15.58 17.23 -16.44
C SER A 320 -16.83 18.05 -16.75
N THR A 321 -17.53 17.71 -17.83
CA THR A 321 -18.80 18.34 -18.22
C THR A 321 -19.91 18.19 -17.18
N GLU A 322 -19.81 17.21 -16.28
CA GLU A 322 -20.87 16.85 -15.33
C GLU A 322 -20.43 17.03 -13.87
N ARG A 323 -19.13 17.12 -13.59
CA ARG A 323 -18.60 17.14 -12.21
C ARG A 323 -17.32 17.95 -12.10
N ILE A 324 -17.18 18.67 -10.98
CA ILE A 324 -15.89 19.18 -10.50
C ILE A 324 -15.54 18.40 -9.24
N SER A 325 -14.38 17.74 -9.23
CA SER A 325 -13.80 17.09 -8.05
C SER A 325 -12.49 17.76 -7.66
N ILE A 326 -12.30 17.97 -6.36
CA ILE A 326 -11.08 18.58 -5.82
C ILE A 326 -10.44 17.58 -4.88
N ASP A 327 -9.22 17.18 -5.21
CA ASP A 327 -8.34 16.45 -4.31
C ASP A 327 -7.37 17.46 -3.69
N SER A 328 -7.16 17.44 -2.37
CA SER A 328 -6.30 18.41 -1.69
C SER A 328 -5.61 17.84 -0.48
N GLU A 329 -4.33 18.15 -0.35
CA GLU A 329 -3.49 17.73 0.76
C GLU A 329 -2.64 18.88 1.27
N ARG A 330 -2.29 18.84 2.56
CA ARG A 330 -1.43 19.83 3.23
C ARG A 330 -0.13 19.19 3.65
N TYR A 331 0.96 19.87 3.36
CA TYR A 331 2.32 19.40 3.63
C TYR A 331 2.99 20.39 4.57
N LEU A 332 3.42 19.90 5.73
CA LEU A 332 4.16 20.68 6.72
C LEU A 332 5.56 20.08 6.88
N PHE A 333 6.57 20.87 6.52
CA PHE A 333 7.98 20.50 6.62
C PHE A 333 8.60 21.11 7.87
N LEU A 334 9.00 20.27 8.82
CA LEU A 334 9.64 20.66 10.08
C LEU A 334 11.06 20.09 10.17
N GLY A 335 12.00 20.69 9.42
CA GLY A 335 13.34 20.12 9.27
C GLY A 335 13.31 18.91 8.32
N ASP A 336 13.81 17.77 8.79
CA ASP A 336 13.76 16.48 8.09
C ASP A 336 12.43 15.75 8.27
N ARG A 337 11.50 16.29 9.08
CA ARG A 337 10.20 15.68 9.32
C ARG A 337 9.13 16.27 8.42
N LEU A 338 8.41 15.39 7.74
CA LEU A 338 7.23 15.72 6.97
C LEU A 338 5.96 15.32 7.71
N TRP A 339 4.96 16.16 7.60
CA TRP A 339 3.59 15.91 7.95
C TRP A 339 2.71 16.12 6.73
N VAL A 340 1.79 15.18 6.50
CA VAL A 340 0.83 15.19 5.39
C VAL A 340 -0.56 15.06 5.97
N PHE A 341 -1.49 15.88 5.50
CA PHE A 341 -2.88 15.86 5.96
C PHE A 341 -3.82 15.95 4.76
N SER A 342 -4.76 15.02 4.62
CA SER A 342 -5.77 15.10 3.55
C SER A 342 -6.89 16.10 3.85
N THR A 343 -7.10 16.47 5.11
CA THR A 343 -8.13 17.45 5.50
C THR A 343 -7.60 18.44 6.53
N ASP A 344 -8.26 19.61 6.65
CA ASP A 344 -8.02 20.55 7.76
C ASP A 344 -8.36 19.90 9.10
N ASP A 345 -9.39 19.05 9.14
CA ASP A 345 -9.82 18.31 10.32
C ASP A 345 -8.70 17.41 10.87
N ALA A 346 -8.08 16.59 10.00
CA ALA A 346 -6.97 15.72 10.36
C ALA A 346 -5.73 16.51 10.82
N MET A 347 -5.47 17.65 10.17
CA MET A 347 -4.39 18.57 10.55
C MET A 347 -4.59 19.13 11.96
N GLU A 348 -5.75 19.70 12.26
CA GLU A 348 -6.04 20.33 13.55
C GLU A 348 -5.99 19.33 14.71
N ARG A 349 -6.43 18.08 14.51
CA ARG A 349 -6.40 17.03 15.54
C ARG A 349 -4.99 16.72 16.06
N VAL A 350 -3.95 16.96 15.26
CA VAL A 350 -2.54 16.75 15.67
C VAL A 350 -1.86 18.07 16.04
N MET A 351 -2.12 19.12 15.27
CA MET A 351 -1.44 20.42 15.46
C MET A 351 -1.92 21.16 16.70
N LEU A 352 -3.11 20.89 17.21
CA LEU A 352 -3.62 21.44 18.44
C LEU A 352 -3.35 20.49 19.62
N ARG A 353 -3.17 21.05 20.82
CA ARG A 353 -3.05 20.26 22.05
C ARG A 353 -4.40 19.60 22.35
N HIS A 354 -4.41 18.33 22.73
CA HIS A 354 -5.60 17.68 23.29
C HIS A 354 -5.45 17.50 24.81
N GLU A 355 -6.57 17.30 25.48
CA GLU A 355 -6.61 16.84 26.88
C GLU A 355 -6.66 15.29 26.91
N GLY A 356 -6.23 14.68 28.02
CA GLY A 356 -6.26 13.22 28.19
C GLY A 356 -5.01 12.47 27.67
N PRO A 357 -4.98 11.13 27.82
CA PRO A 357 -3.85 10.28 27.44
C PRO A 357 -3.65 10.27 25.92
N ALA A 358 -2.40 10.06 25.49
CA ALA A 358 -2.11 9.86 24.07
C ALA A 358 -2.45 8.43 23.65
N LEU A 359 -2.57 8.19 22.34
CA LEU A 359 -2.77 6.84 21.79
C LEU A 359 -1.67 5.86 22.24
N ALA A 360 -0.43 6.32 22.32
CA ALA A 360 0.71 5.53 22.80
C ALA A 360 0.56 5.06 24.27
N ASP A 361 -0.24 5.77 25.07
CA ASP A 361 -0.51 5.44 26.47
C ASP A 361 -1.76 4.54 26.63
N ASP A 362 -2.47 4.24 25.54
CA ASP A 362 -3.68 3.42 25.58
C ASP A 362 -3.33 1.92 25.80
N PRO A 363 -3.87 1.27 26.85
CA PRO A 363 -3.54 -0.13 27.15
C PRO A 363 -3.98 -1.11 26.05
N GLU A 364 -5.05 -0.83 25.33
CA GLU A 364 -5.51 -1.66 24.21
C GLU A 364 -4.59 -1.51 23.01
N PHE A 365 -4.17 -0.28 22.70
CA PHE A 365 -3.12 -0.02 21.70
C PHE A 365 -1.84 -0.81 22.04
N GLY A 366 -1.37 -0.72 23.29
CA GLY A 366 -0.18 -1.45 23.75
C GLY A 366 -0.32 -2.97 23.61
N ARG A 367 -1.47 -3.55 23.99
CA ARG A 367 -1.72 -4.99 23.83
C ARG A 367 -1.73 -5.43 22.37
N LEU A 368 -2.43 -4.69 21.51
CA LEU A 368 -2.60 -5.02 20.09
C LEU A 368 -1.30 -4.85 19.29
N THR A 369 -0.40 -3.95 19.72
CA THR A 369 0.86 -3.67 19.03
C THR A 369 2.08 -4.36 19.64
N ALA A 370 1.95 -5.04 20.79
CA ALA A 370 3.06 -5.67 21.51
C ALA A 370 3.84 -6.71 20.68
N GLY A 371 3.19 -7.35 19.70
CA GLY A 371 3.79 -8.38 18.85
C GLY A 371 4.39 -7.87 17.53
N TRP A 372 4.30 -6.57 17.26
CA TRP A 372 4.79 -5.98 16.01
C TRP A 372 6.30 -6.09 15.90
N LYS A 373 6.77 -6.55 14.74
CA LYS A 373 8.19 -6.66 14.43
C LYS A 373 8.60 -5.51 13.51
N ASP A 374 9.77 -4.93 13.75
CA ASP A 374 10.36 -4.02 12.77
C ASP A 374 10.85 -4.83 11.56
N GLY A 375 10.65 -4.30 10.34
CA GLY A 375 11.01 -4.98 9.09
C GLY A 375 10.14 -4.54 7.90
N ALA A 376 9.99 -5.42 6.90
CA ALA A 376 9.14 -5.22 5.71
C ALA A 376 7.64 -5.23 6.03
N ALA A 377 7.26 -5.39 7.30
CA ALA A 377 5.88 -5.54 7.71
C ALA A 377 5.13 -4.21 7.60
N LEU A 378 3.97 -4.26 6.95
CA LEU A 378 2.95 -3.24 7.07
C LEU A 378 2.07 -3.59 8.26
N GLN A 379 1.97 -2.67 9.21
CA GLN A 379 1.28 -2.87 10.48
C GLN A 379 0.17 -1.84 10.61
N ALA A 380 -0.98 -2.27 11.14
CA ALA A 380 -2.07 -1.36 11.42
C ALA A 380 -2.85 -1.81 12.65
N VAL A 381 -3.44 -0.86 13.37
CA VAL A 381 -4.33 -1.11 14.50
C VAL A 381 -5.49 -0.14 14.44
N ALA A 382 -6.71 -0.66 14.53
CA ALA A 382 -7.93 0.11 14.62
C ALA A 382 -8.49 -0.01 16.03
N LEU A 383 -8.74 1.13 16.67
CA LEU A 383 -9.36 1.24 18.00
C LEU A 383 -10.69 1.98 17.90
N GLY A 384 -11.63 1.64 18.77
CA GLY A 384 -12.89 2.36 18.90
C GLY A 384 -13.87 2.18 17.72
N HIS A 385 -13.69 1.13 16.92
CA HIS A 385 -14.68 0.65 15.95
C HIS A 385 -14.84 -0.85 16.07
N ALA A 386 -16.05 -1.34 15.84
CA ALA A 386 -16.27 -2.75 15.55
C ALA A 386 -15.66 -3.06 14.17
N TRP A 387 -14.60 -3.87 14.13
CA TRP A 387 -14.20 -4.54 12.90
C TRP A 387 -15.16 -5.71 12.67
N PRO A 388 -15.46 -6.14 11.43
CA PRO A 388 -16.35 -7.29 11.17
C PRO A 388 -16.06 -8.59 11.93
N LEU A 389 -14.90 -8.69 12.59
CA LEU A 389 -14.41 -9.86 13.32
C LEU A 389 -13.95 -9.56 14.76
N ALA A 390 -14.26 -8.40 15.35
CA ALA A 390 -13.86 -8.04 16.72
C ALA A 390 -14.89 -7.16 17.43
N GLU A 391 -15.11 -7.41 18.72
CA GLU A 391 -15.98 -6.59 19.58
C GLU A 391 -15.27 -5.31 20.05
N GLY A 392 -13.93 -5.35 20.14
CA GLY A 392 -13.05 -4.21 20.46
C GLY A 392 -12.10 -3.86 19.31
N GLY A 393 -10.91 -3.38 19.65
CA GLY A 393 -9.88 -3.03 18.67
C GLY A 393 -9.28 -4.24 17.96
N ALA A 394 -8.73 -4.01 16.76
CA ALA A 394 -8.08 -5.02 15.95
C ALA A 394 -6.74 -4.54 15.42
N SER A 395 -5.71 -5.40 15.46
CA SER A 395 -4.43 -5.19 14.78
C SER A 395 -4.32 -6.08 13.55
N MET A 396 -3.61 -5.60 12.55
CA MET A 396 -3.19 -6.30 11.35
C MET A 396 -1.67 -6.16 11.19
N GLU A 397 -1.04 -7.23 10.73
CA GLU A 397 0.31 -7.24 10.20
C GLU A 397 0.29 -7.97 8.86
N VAL A 398 0.91 -7.38 7.83
CA VAL A 398 1.05 -7.93 6.48
C VAL A 398 2.52 -7.92 6.09
N VAL A 399 3.02 -9.06 5.64
CA VAL A 399 4.40 -9.25 5.18
C VAL A 399 4.36 -9.91 3.81
N LEU A 400 5.13 -9.39 2.85
CA LEU A 400 5.38 -10.08 1.58
C LEU A 400 6.70 -10.85 1.67
N ASP A 401 6.75 -12.03 1.05
CA ASP A 401 7.96 -12.83 0.87
C ASP A 401 8.02 -13.48 -0.53
N GLU A 402 9.06 -14.27 -0.79
CA GLU A 402 9.31 -14.97 -2.05
C GLU A 402 8.19 -15.91 -2.51
N GLY A 403 7.25 -16.26 -1.64
CA GLY A 403 6.18 -17.21 -1.93
C GLY A 403 4.78 -16.65 -1.72
N GLY A 404 4.65 -15.34 -1.42
CA GLY A 404 3.38 -14.64 -1.40
C GLY A 404 3.22 -13.69 -0.22
N LEU A 405 1.98 -13.52 0.24
CA LEU A 405 1.60 -12.59 1.30
C LEU A 405 1.25 -13.37 2.56
N HIS A 406 1.87 -13.00 3.66
CA HIS A 406 1.56 -13.45 5.01
C HIS A 406 0.79 -12.36 5.74
N PHE A 407 -0.21 -12.76 6.51
CA PHE A 407 -0.95 -11.82 7.33
C PHE A 407 -1.32 -12.40 8.68
N ARG A 408 -1.42 -11.50 9.66
CA ARG A 408 -1.87 -11.79 11.00
C ARG A 408 -2.82 -10.69 11.44
N TYR A 409 -4.04 -11.05 11.77
CA TYR A 409 -4.99 -10.19 12.46
C TYR A 409 -5.14 -10.67 13.89
N ALA A 410 -5.26 -9.72 14.82
CA ALA A 410 -5.61 -10.01 16.20
C ALA A 410 -6.71 -9.04 16.63
N GLY A 411 -7.84 -9.55 17.09
CA GLY A 411 -9.00 -8.77 17.55
C GLY A 411 -9.26 -9.00 19.03
N ALA A 412 -9.55 -7.92 19.76
CA ALA A 412 -9.96 -7.97 21.15
C ALA A 412 -11.45 -8.33 21.27
N PHE A 413 -11.77 -9.17 22.26
CA PHE A 413 -13.14 -9.58 22.58
C PHE A 413 -13.42 -9.32 24.06
N GLU A 414 -14.67 -9.02 24.40
CA GLU A 414 -15.05 -8.80 25.79
C GLU A 414 -15.14 -10.11 26.57
N SER A 415 -15.54 -11.20 25.90
CA SER A 415 -15.64 -12.52 26.54
C SER A 415 -15.59 -13.70 25.55
N GLU A 416 -15.46 -14.92 26.09
CA GLU A 416 -15.61 -16.18 25.33
C GLU A 416 -17.08 -16.50 24.98
N GLN A 417 -18.05 -15.75 25.51
CA GLN A 417 -19.47 -16.04 25.28
C GLN A 417 -19.87 -15.71 23.85
N GLY A 418 -20.21 -16.73 23.05
CA GLY A 418 -20.56 -16.56 21.63
C GLY A 418 -19.54 -17.15 20.66
N VAL A 419 -18.42 -17.64 21.19
CA VAL A 419 -17.40 -18.38 20.45
C VAL A 419 -17.78 -19.86 20.32
N ALA A 420 -17.74 -20.41 19.11
CA ALA A 420 -17.91 -21.83 18.82
C ALA A 420 -16.68 -22.41 18.10
N ASP A 421 -16.18 -23.57 18.56
CA ASP A 421 -15.14 -24.30 17.85
C ASP A 421 -15.70 -24.89 16.55
N ILE A 422 -15.27 -24.33 15.41
CA ILE A 422 -15.71 -24.75 14.08
C ILE A 422 -14.85 -25.89 13.51
N GLY A 423 -13.78 -26.29 14.19
CA GLY A 423 -12.88 -27.37 13.76
C GLY A 423 -13.58 -28.68 13.37
N PRO A 424 -14.50 -29.21 14.20
CA PRO A 424 -15.24 -30.43 13.87
C PRO A 424 -16.20 -30.29 12.68
N ALA A 425 -16.70 -29.08 12.39
CA ALA A 425 -17.52 -28.84 11.20
C ALA A 425 -16.66 -28.86 9.93
N VAL A 426 -15.50 -28.21 9.96
CA VAL A 426 -14.51 -28.21 8.87
C VAL A 426 -14.05 -29.64 8.55
N ALA A 427 -13.78 -30.46 9.57
CA ALA A 427 -13.33 -31.85 9.39
C ALA A 427 -14.34 -32.77 8.68
N GLN A 428 -15.60 -32.34 8.55
CA GLN A 428 -16.64 -33.09 7.83
C GLN A 428 -16.74 -32.72 6.35
N LEU A 429 -16.10 -31.64 5.91
CA LEU A 429 -16.05 -31.28 4.49
C LEU A 429 -15.17 -32.29 3.73
N PRO A 430 -15.64 -32.89 2.62
CA PRO A 430 -14.81 -33.72 1.76
C PRO A 430 -13.61 -32.95 1.19
N GLU A 431 -12.56 -33.67 0.81
CA GLU A 431 -11.43 -33.10 0.06
C GLU A 431 -11.85 -32.63 -1.34
N GLY A 432 -11.07 -31.72 -1.93
CA GLY A 432 -11.25 -31.23 -3.31
C GLY A 432 -12.16 -30.01 -3.46
N ALA A 433 -12.42 -29.28 -2.38
CA ALA A 433 -13.11 -28.00 -2.46
C ALA A 433 -12.18 -26.94 -3.09
N ILE A 434 -12.72 -26.16 -4.04
CA ILE A 434 -12.03 -24.98 -4.61
C ILE A 434 -11.93 -23.90 -3.55
N THR A 435 -12.97 -23.73 -2.75
CA THR A 435 -12.92 -22.84 -1.59
C THR A 435 -13.60 -23.49 -0.40
N ILE A 436 -13.03 -23.23 0.77
CA ILE A 436 -13.64 -23.50 2.06
C ILE A 436 -13.73 -22.17 2.81
N PHE A 437 -14.87 -21.90 3.40
CA PHE A 437 -15.02 -20.85 4.40
C PHE A 437 -15.74 -21.40 5.60
N ALA A 438 -15.22 -21.13 6.79
CA ALA A 438 -15.85 -21.50 8.03
C ALA A 438 -15.67 -20.39 9.07
N HIS A 439 -16.72 -20.11 9.82
CA HIS A 439 -16.69 -19.19 10.95
C HIS A 439 -17.49 -19.75 12.13
N GLY A 440 -17.04 -19.41 13.34
CA GLY A 440 -17.63 -19.74 14.64
C GLY A 440 -17.70 -18.52 15.57
N LEU A 441 -17.71 -17.32 14.99
CA LEU A 441 -17.87 -16.03 15.67
C LEU A 441 -19.23 -15.42 15.29
N GLY A 442 -19.96 -14.91 16.29
CA GLY A 442 -21.19 -14.14 16.10
C GLY A 442 -22.38 -14.93 15.52
N ARG A 443 -23.48 -14.23 15.24
CA ARG A 443 -24.54 -14.73 14.34
C ARG A 443 -24.07 -14.42 12.91
N ALA A 444 -24.52 -15.15 11.89
CA ALA A 444 -24.12 -14.85 10.50
C ALA A 444 -24.98 -13.71 9.90
N ASP A 445 -25.22 -12.65 10.68
CA ASP A 445 -25.96 -11.45 10.26
C ASP A 445 -25.15 -10.58 9.30
N SER A 446 -23.82 -10.73 9.24
CA SER A 446 -22.99 -10.07 8.22
C SER A 446 -23.15 -10.63 6.79
N TRP A 447 -23.92 -11.73 6.61
CA TRP A 447 -24.24 -12.29 5.29
C TRP A 447 -25.55 -11.74 4.72
N THR A 448 -26.29 -10.94 5.50
CA THR A 448 -27.69 -10.62 5.22
C THR A 448 -27.93 -9.23 4.65
N ASP A 449 -26.88 -8.46 4.34
CA ASP A 449 -27.03 -7.21 3.61
C ASP A 449 -26.65 -7.44 2.13
N GLU A 450 -27.68 -7.36 1.28
CA GLU A 450 -27.80 -7.73 -0.14
C GLU A 450 -28.01 -9.22 -0.43
N GLU A 451 -29.29 -9.57 -0.59
CA GLU A 451 -29.79 -10.90 -0.90
C GLU A 451 -29.20 -11.40 -2.22
N LEU A 452 -28.41 -12.50 -2.16
CA LEU A 452 -28.28 -13.45 -3.27
C LEU A 452 -29.69 -14.03 -3.52
N GLU A 453 -30.58 -13.24 -4.12
CA GLU A 453 -31.85 -13.73 -4.62
C GLU A 453 -31.55 -14.95 -5.48
N ALA A 454 -32.40 -15.96 -5.39
CA ALA A 454 -32.22 -17.21 -6.11
C ALA A 454 -32.35 -16.94 -7.63
N LYS A 455 -31.28 -16.43 -8.23
CA LYS A 455 -31.18 -15.98 -9.61
C LYS A 455 -30.42 -17.02 -10.44
N GLY A 456 -30.75 -17.07 -11.72
CA GLY A 456 -30.18 -18.03 -12.65
C GLY A 456 -30.86 -19.41 -12.66
N PRO A 457 -30.40 -20.31 -13.55
CA PRO A 457 -31.08 -21.57 -13.88
C PRO A 457 -31.14 -22.60 -12.73
N ASP A 458 -30.29 -22.42 -11.71
CA ASP A 458 -30.18 -23.32 -10.54
C ASP A 458 -30.58 -22.62 -9.22
N ALA A 459 -31.42 -21.59 -9.28
CA ALA A 459 -31.97 -20.83 -8.14
C ALA A 459 -32.29 -21.66 -6.89
N THR A 460 -32.97 -22.81 -7.05
CA THR A 460 -33.33 -23.71 -5.93
C THR A 460 -32.13 -24.38 -5.23
N ARG A 461 -30.92 -24.23 -5.76
CA ARG A 461 -29.68 -24.81 -5.23
C ARG A 461 -28.78 -23.77 -4.55
N VAL A 462 -29.21 -22.52 -4.42
CA VAL A 462 -28.50 -21.50 -3.63
C VAL A 462 -28.52 -21.91 -2.14
N PRO A 463 -27.45 -21.62 -1.36
CA PRO A 463 -27.44 -21.90 0.06
C PRO A 463 -28.66 -21.30 0.79
N PRO A 464 -29.31 -22.04 1.72
CA PRO A 464 -30.47 -21.53 2.45
C PRO A 464 -30.03 -20.54 3.55
N LEU A 465 -29.59 -19.36 3.15
CA LEU A 465 -29.01 -18.33 4.02
C LEU A 465 -29.88 -18.02 5.25
N PRO A 466 -31.22 -17.86 5.16
CA PRO A 466 -32.05 -17.60 6.35
C PRO A 466 -31.98 -18.71 7.42
N VAL A 467 -31.74 -19.95 7.00
CA VAL A 467 -31.58 -21.10 7.90
C VAL A 467 -30.17 -21.14 8.48
N LEU A 468 -29.15 -21.01 7.62
CA LEU A 468 -27.74 -21.11 8.03
C LEU A 468 -27.29 -19.92 8.89
N ALA A 469 -27.83 -18.72 8.69
CA ALA A 469 -27.52 -17.54 9.49
C ALA A 469 -27.97 -17.66 10.97
N SER A 470 -28.89 -18.59 11.25
CA SER A 470 -29.32 -18.91 12.61
C SER A 470 -28.39 -19.87 13.35
N ALA A 471 -27.39 -20.45 12.68
CA ALA A 471 -26.41 -21.31 13.31
C ALA A 471 -25.35 -20.48 14.05
N ARG A 472 -24.81 -21.01 15.15
CA ARG A 472 -23.65 -20.44 15.87
C ARG A 472 -22.31 -20.57 15.13
N GLY A 473 -22.35 -21.13 13.93
CA GLY A 473 -21.19 -21.29 13.05
C GLY A 473 -21.56 -22.14 11.85
N VAL A 474 -20.81 -21.99 10.77
CA VAL A 474 -20.98 -22.80 9.56
C VAL A 474 -19.61 -23.04 8.93
N ALA A 475 -19.43 -24.23 8.36
CA ALA A 475 -18.35 -24.56 7.43
C ALA A 475 -18.96 -24.84 6.05
N PHE A 476 -18.50 -24.15 5.03
CA PHE A 476 -18.98 -24.22 3.66
C PHE A 476 -17.84 -24.62 2.74
N GLY A 477 -18.08 -25.57 1.84
CA GLY A 477 -17.14 -25.99 0.80
C GLY A 477 -17.80 -26.00 -0.58
N TRP A 478 -17.08 -25.49 -1.59
CA TRP A 478 -17.53 -25.44 -2.98
C TRP A 478 -16.70 -26.35 -3.90
N TYR A 479 -17.34 -27.18 -4.71
CA TYR A 479 -16.73 -28.32 -5.43
C TYR A 479 -17.12 -28.32 -6.92
N LEU A 480 -16.72 -27.28 -7.65
CA LEU A 480 -17.07 -27.14 -9.08
C LEU A 480 -16.42 -28.23 -9.94
N GLU A 481 -17.14 -28.81 -10.90
CA GLU A 481 -16.55 -29.56 -12.03
C GLU A 481 -16.91 -28.92 -13.38
N ASP A 482 -16.26 -29.36 -14.46
CA ASP A 482 -16.50 -28.81 -15.80
C ASP A 482 -17.97 -28.91 -16.21
N GLY A 483 -18.50 -27.81 -16.74
CA GLY A 483 -19.89 -27.70 -17.19
C GLY A 483 -20.92 -27.43 -16.07
N ASP A 484 -20.50 -27.38 -14.81
CA ASP A 484 -21.39 -27.02 -13.69
C ASP A 484 -21.86 -25.56 -13.78
N HIS A 485 -22.96 -25.26 -13.08
CA HIS A 485 -23.36 -23.90 -12.74
C HIS A 485 -22.77 -23.50 -11.37
N LEU A 486 -22.64 -22.19 -11.10
CA LEU A 486 -21.98 -21.62 -9.91
C LEU A 486 -22.39 -22.29 -8.57
N TRP A 487 -23.68 -22.54 -8.36
CA TRP A 487 -24.20 -23.12 -7.09
C TRP A 487 -24.55 -24.60 -7.18
N ARG A 488 -23.96 -25.33 -8.14
CA ARG A 488 -24.36 -26.71 -8.42
C ARG A 488 -23.87 -27.72 -7.38
N ARG A 489 -22.61 -27.59 -6.97
CA ARG A 489 -21.90 -28.55 -6.11
C ARG A 489 -21.26 -27.84 -4.91
N TRP A 490 -21.92 -27.93 -3.77
CA TRP A 490 -21.44 -27.39 -2.51
C TRP A 490 -21.99 -28.19 -1.33
N LEU A 491 -21.35 -28.02 -0.17
CA LEU A 491 -21.77 -28.60 1.10
C LEU A 491 -21.57 -27.57 2.22
N ALA A 492 -22.59 -27.38 3.05
CA ALA A 492 -22.49 -26.65 4.30
C ALA A 492 -22.71 -27.60 5.49
N VAL A 493 -21.93 -27.39 6.55
CA VAL A 493 -21.97 -28.13 7.81
C VAL A 493 -22.12 -27.12 8.94
N ALA A 494 -23.21 -27.22 9.70
CA ALA A 494 -23.52 -26.29 10.79
C ALA A 494 -23.83 -27.05 12.09
N PRO A 495 -23.40 -26.58 13.27
CA PRO A 495 -23.80 -27.14 14.54
C PRO A 495 -25.33 -27.15 14.67
N LEU A 496 -25.91 -28.30 14.97
CA LEU A 496 -27.35 -28.45 15.16
C LEU A 496 -27.71 -28.09 16.61
N ASP A 497 -27.71 -26.79 16.91
CA ASP A 497 -28.12 -26.23 18.19
C ASP A 497 -29.65 -25.97 18.25
N GLU A 498 -30.14 -25.33 19.31
CA GLU A 498 -31.56 -25.01 19.43
C GLU A 498 -32.03 -23.94 18.43
N GLY A 499 -31.15 -22.97 18.12
CA GLY A 499 -31.41 -21.88 17.19
C GLY A 499 -31.64 -22.39 15.78
N LEU A 500 -30.71 -23.19 15.26
CA LEU A 500 -30.82 -23.83 13.95
C LEU A 500 -32.03 -24.78 13.88
N ARG A 501 -32.30 -25.55 14.94
CA ARG A 501 -33.52 -26.38 15.01
C ARG A 501 -34.80 -25.56 14.93
N LYS A 502 -34.85 -24.37 15.53
CA LYS A 502 -35.99 -23.45 15.45
C LYS A 502 -36.13 -22.87 14.04
N ALA A 503 -35.03 -22.47 13.40
CA ALA A 503 -35.03 -21.98 12.03
C ALA A 503 -35.53 -23.04 11.04
N LEU A 504 -35.02 -24.28 11.14
CA LEU A 504 -35.49 -25.41 10.32
C LEU A 504 -37.01 -25.63 10.44
N ARG A 505 -37.57 -25.54 11.66
CA ARG A 505 -39.03 -25.64 11.86
C ARG A 505 -39.78 -24.47 11.22
N THR A 506 -39.26 -23.26 11.36
CA THR A 506 -39.87 -22.02 10.85
C THR A 506 -39.94 -22.04 9.32
N HIS A 507 -38.84 -22.43 8.67
CA HIS A 507 -38.75 -22.54 7.21
C HIS A 507 -39.22 -23.89 6.66
N ARG A 508 -39.83 -24.75 7.49
CA ARG A 508 -40.38 -26.07 7.11
C ARG A 508 -39.37 -27.01 6.44
N THR A 509 -38.11 -26.89 6.82
CA THR A 509 -36.99 -27.66 6.29
C THR A 509 -36.72 -28.90 7.17
N PRO A 510 -36.66 -30.12 6.62
CA PRO A 510 -36.48 -31.33 7.42
C PRO A 510 -34.99 -31.53 7.81
N PRO A 511 -34.66 -31.91 9.06
CA PRO A 511 -33.27 -32.10 9.51
C PRO A 511 -32.59 -33.38 8.99
N GLY A 512 -33.33 -34.31 8.36
CA GLY A 512 -32.73 -35.51 7.75
C GLY A 512 -32.14 -36.54 8.72
N ARG A 513 -32.93 -37.06 9.68
CA ARG A 513 -32.48 -38.10 10.62
C ARG A 513 -32.16 -39.43 9.93
N GLY A 514 -30.95 -39.96 10.15
CA GLY A 514 -30.50 -41.29 9.72
C GLY A 514 -30.04 -41.38 8.26
N ARG A 515 -30.93 -41.09 7.30
CA ARG A 515 -30.61 -41.01 5.86
C ARG A 515 -30.80 -39.58 5.35
N SER A 516 -30.05 -39.21 4.32
CA SER A 516 -30.23 -37.93 3.62
C SER A 516 -31.67 -37.78 3.12
N ARG A 517 -32.26 -36.60 3.33
CA ARG A 517 -33.61 -36.25 2.87
C ARG A 517 -33.54 -35.11 1.88
N ARG A 518 -34.21 -35.26 0.74
CA ARG A 518 -34.27 -34.22 -0.29
C ARG A 518 -35.40 -33.22 -0.01
N HIS A 519 -35.10 -31.93 -0.09
CA HIS A 519 -36.05 -30.83 0.07
C HIS A 519 -35.55 -29.60 -0.70
N GLY A 520 -36.41 -28.99 -1.52
CA GLY A 520 -36.07 -27.76 -2.26
C GLY A 520 -34.79 -27.88 -3.10
N GLY A 521 -34.60 -28.98 -3.85
CA GLY A 521 -33.40 -29.18 -4.68
C GLY A 521 -32.15 -29.68 -3.95
N LEU A 522 -32.11 -29.58 -2.62
CA LEU A 522 -30.95 -29.92 -1.76
C LEU A 522 -31.19 -31.18 -0.92
N CYS A 523 -30.13 -31.74 -0.37
CA CYS A 523 -30.17 -32.84 0.60
C CYS A 523 -29.76 -32.37 2.00
N TYR A 524 -30.44 -32.91 3.02
CA TYR A 524 -30.24 -32.60 4.43
C TYR A 524 -29.94 -33.89 5.21
N ARG A 525 -28.95 -33.87 6.10
CA ARG A 525 -28.62 -35.01 6.96
C ARG A 525 -28.09 -34.57 8.31
N GLU A 526 -28.60 -35.17 9.38
CA GLU A 526 -28.07 -35.01 10.73
C GLU A 526 -26.93 -36.02 10.95
N ARG A 527 -25.80 -35.54 11.45
CA ARG A 527 -24.62 -36.35 11.78
C ARG A 527 -23.88 -35.75 12.97
N SER A 528 -23.73 -36.53 14.04
CA SER A 528 -22.81 -36.21 15.16
C SER A 528 -23.07 -34.84 15.81
N GLY A 529 -24.33 -34.40 15.84
CA GLY A 529 -24.72 -33.08 16.37
C GLY A 529 -24.62 -31.93 15.35
N TYR A 530 -24.36 -32.22 14.08
CA TYR A 530 -24.29 -31.25 12.97
C TYR A 530 -25.38 -31.51 11.93
N LEU A 531 -25.80 -30.45 11.25
CA LEU A 531 -26.59 -30.50 10.04
C LEU A 531 -25.67 -30.38 8.83
N LEU A 532 -25.73 -31.36 7.94
CA LEU A 532 -25.14 -31.32 6.62
C LEU A 532 -26.24 -30.92 5.63
N VAL A 533 -25.98 -29.91 4.80
CA VAL A 533 -26.90 -29.47 3.74
C VAL A 533 -26.13 -29.14 2.48
N GLY A 534 -26.62 -29.57 1.31
CA GLY A 534 -26.00 -29.26 0.02
C GLY A 534 -26.40 -30.24 -1.07
N GLU A 535 -25.48 -30.48 -2.00
CA GLU A 535 -25.64 -31.49 -3.04
C GLU A 535 -25.64 -32.90 -2.43
N CYS A 536 -26.52 -33.77 -2.91
CA CYS A 536 -26.79 -35.07 -2.28
C CYS A 536 -25.59 -36.00 -2.25
N THR A 537 -24.79 -36.07 -3.32
CA THR A 537 -23.58 -36.90 -3.34
C THR A 537 -22.53 -36.40 -2.37
N LEU A 538 -22.38 -35.09 -2.21
CA LEU A 538 -21.47 -34.49 -1.22
C LEU A 538 -21.93 -34.75 0.22
N VAL A 539 -23.23 -34.58 0.50
CA VAL A 539 -23.83 -34.88 1.81
C VAL A 539 -23.62 -36.35 2.19
N ASP A 540 -23.90 -37.27 1.27
CA ASP A 540 -23.76 -38.71 1.53
C ASP A 540 -22.30 -39.15 1.61
N ARG A 541 -21.40 -38.58 0.79
CA ARG A 541 -19.95 -38.81 0.88
C ARG A 541 -19.40 -38.33 2.23
N SER A 542 -19.71 -37.09 2.62
CA SER A 542 -19.31 -36.54 3.92
C SER A 542 -19.80 -37.42 5.06
N ALA A 543 -21.06 -37.83 5.02
CA ALA A 543 -21.64 -38.64 6.09
C ALA A 543 -21.24 -40.12 6.09
N ALA A 544 -20.54 -40.60 5.05
CA ALA A 544 -19.89 -41.90 5.02
C ALA A 544 -18.41 -41.84 5.45
N GLY A 545 -17.86 -40.63 5.60
CA GLY A 545 -16.47 -40.40 6.03
C GLY A 545 -16.23 -40.71 7.52
N PRO A 546 -14.98 -40.55 7.99
CA PRO A 546 -14.62 -40.78 9.39
C PRO A 546 -15.33 -39.82 10.33
N GLU A 547 -15.54 -40.24 11.58
CA GLU A 547 -16.21 -39.42 12.59
C GLU A 547 -15.39 -38.16 12.91
N PRO A 548 -16.00 -36.96 12.97
CA PRO A 548 -15.26 -35.75 13.29
C PRO A 548 -14.69 -35.82 14.71
N PRO A 549 -13.51 -35.22 14.94
CA PRO A 549 -12.95 -35.12 16.29
C PRO A 549 -13.88 -34.30 17.20
N PRO A 550 -13.88 -34.54 18.52
CA PRO A 550 -14.60 -33.69 19.45
C PRO A 550 -14.03 -32.26 19.43
N PRO A 551 -14.83 -31.24 19.80
CA PRO A 551 -14.34 -29.87 19.96
C PRO A 551 -13.15 -29.80 20.93
N SER A 552 -12.14 -29.03 20.56
CA SER A 552 -10.97 -28.76 21.41
C SER A 552 -11.40 -27.89 22.60
N ARG A 553 -10.79 -28.11 23.77
CA ARG A 553 -10.94 -27.23 24.94
C ARG A 553 -9.75 -26.29 25.14
N ASP A 554 -8.60 -26.63 24.55
CA ASP A 554 -7.34 -25.92 24.77
C ASP A 554 -7.01 -24.96 23.62
N GLU A 555 -7.54 -25.21 22.42
CA GLU A 555 -7.32 -24.38 21.22
C GLU A 555 -8.60 -24.34 20.37
N LEU A 556 -9.46 -23.34 20.59
CA LEU A 556 -10.71 -23.18 19.85
C LEU A 556 -10.41 -22.65 18.44
N ARG A 557 -10.86 -23.36 17.40
CA ARG A 557 -10.79 -22.85 16.03
C ARG A 557 -12.02 -22.01 15.73
N LEU A 558 -11.81 -20.73 15.52
CA LEU A 558 -12.87 -19.74 15.32
C LEU A 558 -13.24 -19.54 13.85
N GLY A 559 -12.32 -19.88 12.96
CA GLY A 559 -12.50 -19.67 11.54
C GLY A 559 -11.47 -20.44 10.73
N HIS A 560 -11.83 -20.73 9.50
CA HIS A 560 -10.99 -21.44 8.55
C HIS A 560 -11.34 -21.03 7.13
N GLY A 561 -10.35 -20.64 6.34
CA GLY A 561 -10.53 -20.25 4.96
C GLY A 561 -9.52 -20.95 4.06
N THR A 562 -9.95 -21.49 2.93
CA THR A 562 -9.05 -21.92 1.86
C THR A 562 -9.57 -21.48 0.50
N PHE A 563 -8.65 -21.29 -0.44
CA PHE A 563 -8.94 -21.09 -1.86
C PHE A 563 -7.83 -21.73 -2.69
N ASP A 564 -8.20 -22.45 -3.74
CA ASP A 564 -7.28 -23.05 -4.71
C ASP A 564 -7.47 -22.34 -6.06
N GLY A 565 -6.56 -21.41 -6.36
CA GLY A 565 -6.65 -20.60 -7.57
C GLY A 565 -6.29 -21.37 -8.84
N ALA A 566 -5.47 -22.42 -8.74
CA ALA A 566 -5.14 -23.26 -9.90
C ALA A 566 -6.36 -24.03 -10.40
N ILE A 567 -7.10 -24.68 -9.48
CA ILE A 567 -8.35 -25.36 -9.82
C ILE A 567 -9.42 -24.36 -10.27
N ALA A 568 -9.50 -23.18 -9.62
CA ALA A 568 -10.44 -22.14 -10.05
C ALA A 568 -10.15 -21.65 -11.48
N ALA A 569 -8.88 -21.39 -11.82
CA ALA A 569 -8.46 -20.94 -13.14
C ALA A 569 -8.81 -21.96 -14.24
N GLU A 570 -8.65 -23.25 -13.94
CA GLU A 570 -8.98 -24.35 -14.85
C GLU A 570 -10.49 -24.47 -15.09
N ARG A 571 -11.30 -24.43 -14.02
CA ARG A 571 -12.72 -24.85 -14.07
C ARG A 571 -13.70 -23.70 -14.34
N LEU A 572 -13.40 -22.48 -13.91
CA LEU A 572 -14.30 -21.32 -14.08
C LEU A 572 -14.67 -21.02 -15.55
N PRO A 573 -13.75 -21.09 -16.53
CA PRO A 573 -14.10 -20.89 -17.94
C PRO A 573 -15.10 -21.91 -18.48
N GLY A 574 -15.20 -23.08 -17.82
CA GLY A 574 -16.10 -24.18 -18.14
C GLY A 574 -17.51 -24.05 -17.59
N LEU A 575 -17.86 -22.96 -16.88
CA LEU A 575 -19.19 -22.76 -16.31
C LEU A 575 -20.31 -22.86 -17.36
N GLY A 576 -21.30 -23.71 -17.06
CA GLY A 576 -22.45 -24.01 -17.91
C GLY A 576 -23.52 -22.91 -17.88
N GLY A 577 -24.33 -22.85 -18.94
CA GLY A 577 -25.53 -21.98 -19.00
C GLY A 577 -25.27 -20.48 -19.07
N LEU A 578 -24.02 -20.04 -19.26
CA LEU A 578 -23.69 -18.62 -19.32
C LEU A 578 -23.72 -18.05 -20.75
N PRO A 579 -24.18 -16.80 -20.94
CA PRO A 579 -24.00 -16.00 -22.15
C PRO A 579 -22.53 -15.86 -22.59
N LEU A 580 -22.31 -15.51 -23.87
CA LEU A 580 -20.97 -15.45 -24.47
C LEU A 580 -20.08 -14.35 -23.86
N ASP A 581 -20.64 -13.19 -23.54
CA ASP A 581 -19.99 -12.06 -22.88
C ASP A 581 -19.51 -12.41 -21.46
N LYS A 582 -20.34 -13.13 -20.69
CA LYS A 582 -19.97 -13.63 -19.36
C LYS A 582 -18.87 -14.69 -19.42
N LYS A 583 -18.92 -15.59 -20.42
CA LYS A 583 -17.83 -16.54 -20.69
C LYS A 583 -16.54 -15.84 -21.10
N ALA A 584 -16.62 -14.76 -21.88
CA ALA A 584 -15.44 -13.96 -22.24
C ALA A 584 -14.84 -13.28 -21.00
N THR A 585 -15.67 -12.73 -20.12
CA THR A 585 -15.24 -12.15 -18.84
C THR A 585 -14.53 -13.18 -17.97
N LEU A 586 -15.11 -14.38 -17.80
CA LEU A 586 -14.49 -15.46 -17.02
C LEU A 586 -13.17 -15.94 -17.61
N ARG A 587 -13.00 -15.94 -18.94
CA ARG A 587 -11.72 -16.28 -19.58
C ARG A 587 -10.62 -15.26 -19.28
N ILE A 588 -10.97 -14.03 -18.93
CA ILE A 588 -10.03 -12.98 -18.52
C ILE A 588 -9.74 -13.07 -17.03
N VAL A 589 -10.79 -13.26 -16.20
CA VAL A 589 -10.68 -13.28 -14.74
C VAL A 589 -10.05 -14.57 -14.22
N ALA A 590 -10.38 -15.72 -14.79
CA ALA A 590 -9.94 -17.02 -14.26
C ALA A 590 -8.40 -17.18 -14.24
N PRO A 591 -7.64 -16.77 -15.29
CA PRO A 591 -6.18 -16.81 -15.23
C PRO A 591 -5.57 -15.89 -14.18
N LEU A 592 -6.21 -14.74 -13.88
CA LEU A 592 -5.79 -13.84 -12.80
C LEU A 592 -6.00 -14.47 -11.41
N LEU A 593 -7.10 -15.21 -11.21
CA LEU A 593 -7.30 -16.00 -9.99
C LEU A 593 -6.24 -17.10 -9.85
N GLY A 594 -5.74 -17.64 -10.97
CA GLY A 594 -4.64 -18.61 -11.02
C GLY A 594 -3.28 -18.08 -10.59
N ILE A 595 -3.14 -16.76 -10.42
CA ILE A 595 -1.98 -16.15 -9.76
C ILE A 595 -1.95 -16.55 -8.29
N VAL A 596 -3.10 -16.67 -7.63
CA VAL A 596 -3.15 -17.19 -6.25
C VAL A 596 -2.96 -18.71 -6.32
N THR A 597 -1.84 -19.23 -5.84
CA THR A 597 -1.61 -20.68 -5.82
C THR A 597 -2.54 -21.34 -4.82
N ASP A 598 -2.58 -20.78 -3.62
CA ASP A 598 -3.45 -21.19 -2.55
C ASP A 598 -3.64 -20.06 -1.52
N LEU A 599 -4.81 -20.00 -0.94
CA LEU A 599 -5.08 -19.24 0.27
C LEU A 599 -5.27 -20.22 1.42
N ARG A 600 -4.69 -19.92 2.58
CA ARG A 600 -5.00 -20.62 3.83
C ARG A 600 -5.10 -19.64 4.96
N VAL A 601 -6.19 -19.72 5.70
CA VAL A 601 -6.44 -18.85 6.85
C VAL A 601 -7.01 -19.68 7.99
N GLN A 602 -6.57 -19.37 9.21
CA GLN A 602 -7.09 -19.99 10.42
C GLN A 602 -7.24 -18.92 11.51
N ALA A 603 -8.42 -18.86 12.12
CA ALA A 603 -8.64 -18.09 13.34
C ALA A 603 -8.63 -19.01 14.56
N ARG A 604 -7.97 -18.56 15.62
CA ARG A 604 -7.83 -19.25 16.90
C ARG A 604 -8.09 -18.31 18.07
N TRP A 605 -8.66 -18.84 19.13
CA TRP A 605 -8.84 -18.12 20.39
C TRP A 605 -7.57 -18.17 21.25
N VAL A 606 -7.22 -17.05 21.88
CA VAL A 606 -6.10 -16.90 22.83
C VAL A 606 -6.67 -16.49 24.20
N PRO A 607 -6.92 -17.45 25.11
CA PRO A 607 -7.61 -17.19 26.36
C PRO A 607 -6.92 -16.18 27.29
N ALA A 608 -5.58 -16.17 27.32
CA ALA A 608 -4.81 -15.35 28.26
C ALA A 608 -5.03 -13.84 28.07
N ASP A 609 -5.30 -13.43 26.83
CA ASP A 609 -5.36 -12.02 26.44
C ASP A 609 -6.79 -11.58 26.04
N HIS A 610 -7.77 -12.49 26.07
CA HIS A 610 -9.12 -12.31 25.52
C HIS A 610 -9.08 -11.86 24.03
N MET A 611 -8.25 -12.55 23.25
CA MET A 611 -7.95 -12.20 21.86
C MET A 611 -8.34 -13.34 20.90
N ALA A 612 -8.90 -13.00 19.74
CA ALA A 612 -8.94 -13.89 18.59
C ALA A 612 -7.80 -13.53 17.64
N VAL A 613 -7.08 -14.52 17.13
CA VAL A 613 -5.98 -14.34 16.19
C VAL A 613 -6.31 -15.08 14.91
N LEU A 614 -6.38 -14.36 13.79
CA LEU A 614 -6.53 -14.88 12.43
C LEU A 614 -5.20 -14.79 11.71
N GLU A 615 -4.59 -15.92 11.40
CA GLU A 615 -3.33 -16.00 10.65
C GLU A 615 -3.58 -16.66 9.31
N GLY A 616 -2.90 -16.17 8.27
CA GLY A 616 -3.03 -16.76 6.96
C GLY A 616 -1.90 -16.41 5.99
N ARG A 617 -1.94 -17.11 4.86
CA ARG A 617 -1.03 -16.96 3.74
C ARG A 617 -1.83 -16.95 2.44
N VAL A 618 -1.50 -16.03 1.55
CA VAL A 618 -1.87 -16.02 0.14
C VAL A 618 -0.61 -16.42 -0.63
N GLY A 619 -0.55 -17.65 -1.10
CA GLY A 619 0.50 -18.10 -2.01
C GLY A 619 0.32 -17.46 -3.38
N LEU A 620 1.41 -16.97 -3.96
CA LEU A 620 1.41 -16.36 -5.29
C LEU A 620 2.24 -17.18 -6.26
N ARG A 621 1.77 -17.25 -7.51
CA ARG A 621 2.47 -17.89 -8.61
C ARG A 621 3.49 -16.89 -9.15
N LEU A 622 4.74 -17.20 -8.86
CA LEU A 622 5.88 -16.36 -9.20
C LEU A 622 6.82 -17.13 -10.14
N ARG A 623 7.41 -16.42 -11.10
CA ARG A 623 8.55 -16.96 -11.85
C ARG A 623 9.68 -17.27 -10.86
N PRO A 624 10.44 -18.36 -11.08
CA PRO A 624 11.51 -18.75 -10.16
C PRO A 624 12.46 -17.56 -9.94
N PRO A 625 12.82 -17.29 -8.67
CA PRO A 625 13.86 -16.33 -8.39
C PRO A 625 15.16 -16.80 -9.06
N GLY A 626 15.99 -15.87 -9.56
CA GLY A 626 17.39 -16.21 -9.82
C GLY A 626 18.09 -16.52 -8.49
N ASP A 627 19.22 -17.26 -8.49
CA ASP A 627 20.05 -17.50 -7.28
C ASP A 627 20.40 -16.20 -6.54
N ARG A 628 20.42 -15.09 -7.29
CA ARG A 628 20.56 -13.72 -6.82
C ARG A 628 19.51 -13.28 -5.79
N SER A 629 18.23 -13.59 -5.98
CA SER A 629 17.14 -13.07 -5.14
C SER A 629 17.18 -13.63 -3.71
N ARG A 630 17.52 -14.91 -3.53
CA ARG A 630 17.61 -15.54 -2.20
C ARG A 630 18.69 -14.96 -1.30
N VAL A 631 19.84 -14.60 -1.88
CA VAL A 631 20.95 -13.97 -1.13
C VAL A 631 20.55 -12.57 -0.68
N ILE A 632 19.79 -11.85 -1.52
CA ILE A 632 19.22 -10.54 -1.21
C ILE A 632 18.18 -10.67 -0.09
N ASP A 633 17.32 -11.68 -0.12
CA ASP A 633 16.26 -11.86 0.89
C ASP A 633 16.82 -12.19 2.29
N ASP A 634 17.83 -13.05 2.38
CA ASP A 634 18.54 -13.32 3.65
C ASP A 634 19.18 -12.03 4.20
N TRP A 635 19.77 -11.21 3.33
CA TRP A 635 20.40 -9.94 3.70
C TRP A 635 19.38 -8.91 4.21
N LEU A 636 18.25 -8.77 3.51
CA LEU A 636 17.17 -7.87 3.90
C LEU A 636 16.53 -8.25 5.26
N ALA A 637 16.64 -9.51 5.67
CA ALA A 637 16.22 -9.99 6.98
C ALA A 637 17.27 -9.78 8.09
N SER A 638 18.49 -9.35 7.75
CA SER A 638 19.57 -9.11 8.71
C SER A 638 19.47 -7.70 9.33
N THR A 639 19.84 -7.58 10.62
CA THR A 639 19.69 -6.33 11.40
C THR A 639 20.94 -5.43 11.36
N GLU A 640 22.01 -5.87 10.71
CA GLU A 640 23.29 -5.17 10.62
C GLU A 640 23.72 -5.06 9.15
N ALA A 641 23.63 -3.85 8.56
CA ALA A 641 24.13 -3.58 7.22
C ALA A 641 25.59 -3.12 7.28
N VAL A 642 26.50 -3.92 6.72
CA VAL A 642 27.93 -3.61 6.63
C VAL A 642 28.28 -3.36 5.17
N ASN A 643 28.69 -2.14 4.84
CA ASN A 643 28.86 -1.68 3.45
C ASN A 643 30.29 -1.85 2.90
N ALA A 644 31.16 -2.58 3.60
CA ALA A 644 32.53 -2.84 3.20
C ALA A 644 33.06 -4.12 3.84
N ALA A 645 33.88 -4.88 3.10
CA ALA A 645 34.64 -5.99 3.69
C ALA A 645 36.01 -5.49 4.15
N THR A 646 36.44 -5.91 5.34
CA THR A 646 37.82 -5.67 5.78
C THR A 646 38.78 -6.52 4.96
N LEU A 647 39.84 -5.92 4.45
CA LEU A 647 40.93 -6.64 3.79
C LEU A 647 41.93 -7.16 4.83
N PRO A 648 42.56 -8.32 4.58
CA PRO A 648 43.51 -8.93 5.51
C PRO A 648 44.79 -8.09 5.66
N ARG A 649 45.03 -7.16 4.74
CA ARG A 649 46.09 -6.15 4.77
C ARG A 649 45.74 -4.98 3.86
N ARG A 650 46.35 -3.82 4.14
CA ARG A 650 46.34 -2.69 3.21
C ARG A 650 47.09 -3.05 1.91
N VAL A 651 46.47 -2.79 0.76
CA VAL A 651 47.09 -2.95 -0.56
C VAL A 651 47.72 -1.62 -0.98
N ARG A 652 49.02 -1.63 -1.32
CA ARG A 652 49.72 -0.40 -1.73
C ARG A 652 49.42 -0.04 -3.18
N SER A 653 49.47 1.25 -3.51
CA SER A 653 49.19 1.75 -4.86
C SER A 653 50.05 1.11 -5.95
N GLU A 654 51.31 0.77 -5.66
CA GLU A 654 52.20 0.10 -6.62
C GLU A 654 51.82 -1.36 -6.87
N GLU A 655 51.22 -2.04 -5.88
CA GLU A 655 50.77 -3.44 -6.02
C GLU A 655 49.52 -3.54 -6.90
N LEU A 656 48.68 -2.49 -6.91
CA LEU A 656 47.48 -2.42 -7.75
C LEU A 656 47.79 -2.37 -9.25
N GLU A 657 49.03 -2.02 -9.64
CA GLU A 657 49.47 -1.95 -11.04
C GLU A 657 50.00 -3.29 -11.58
N ALA A 658 49.99 -4.35 -10.76
CA ALA A 658 50.32 -5.71 -11.15
C ALA A 658 49.14 -6.64 -10.81
N PRO A 659 49.02 -7.82 -11.44
CA PRO A 659 47.99 -8.77 -11.07
C PRO A 659 48.01 -9.10 -9.57
N LEU A 660 46.84 -9.23 -8.94
CA LEU A 660 46.67 -9.58 -7.54
C LEU A 660 45.80 -10.82 -7.41
N ARG A 661 46.12 -11.67 -6.43
CA ARG A 661 45.33 -12.84 -6.06
C ARG A 661 44.58 -12.58 -4.76
N TYR A 662 43.27 -12.75 -4.80
CA TYR A 662 42.37 -12.68 -3.67
C TYR A 662 41.89 -14.09 -3.35
N LEU A 663 42.16 -14.57 -2.13
CA LEU A 663 41.52 -15.78 -1.62
C LEU A 663 40.27 -15.35 -0.85
N ILE A 664 39.11 -15.74 -1.35
CA ILE A 664 37.82 -15.38 -0.79
C ILE A 664 37.12 -16.63 -0.28
N GLU A 665 36.62 -16.56 0.95
CA GLU A 665 35.79 -17.60 1.56
C GLU A 665 34.32 -17.17 1.44
N VAL A 666 33.49 -18.07 0.90
CA VAL A 666 32.06 -17.88 0.59
C VAL A 666 31.30 -19.18 0.90
N PRO A 667 29.95 -19.17 1.03
CA PRO A 667 29.21 -20.38 1.40
C PRO A 667 29.18 -21.43 0.27
N ASP A 668 29.18 -20.96 -0.98
CA ASP A 668 29.21 -21.79 -2.18
C ASP A 668 30.10 -21.11 -3.25
N ALA A 669 31.28 -21.66 -3.46
CA ALA A 669 32.28 -21.11 -4.38
C ALA A 669 31.90 -21.31 -5.85
N GLU A 670 31.18 -22.39 -6.20
CA GLU A 670 30.75 -22.61 -7.59
C GLU A 670 29.62 -21.65 -7.96
N ALA A 671 28.66 -21.45 -7.05
CA ALA A 671 27.60 -20.46 -7.24
C ALA A 671 28.15 -19.03 -7.28
N PHE A 672 29.06 -18.67 -6.38
CA PHE A 672 29.70 -17.35 -6.38
C PHE A 672 30.40 -17.04 -7.72
N VAL A 673 31.16 -18.00 -8.27
CA VAL A 673 31.84 -17.79 -9.56
C VAL A 673 30.85 -17.67 -10.71
N ARG A 674 29.75 -18.44 -10.68
CA ARG A 674 28.75 -18.46 -11.74
C ARG A 674 27.84 -17.22 -11.73
N ASP A 675 27.41 -16.79 -10.55
CA ASP A 675 26.29 -15.85 -10.40
C ASP A 675 26.74 -14.45 -9.93
N THR A 676 27.87 -14.34 -9.23
CA THR A 676 28.35 -13.06 -8.65
C THR A 676 29.44 -12.41 -9.49
N LEU A 677 30.28 -13.16 -10.21
CA LEU A 677 31.35 -12.59 -11.03
C LEU A 677 30.82 -12.18 -12.41
N ALA A 678 31.25 -11.01 -12.88
CA ALA A 678 31.00 -10.60 -14.26
C ALA A 678 31.92 -11.37 -15.23
N ASP A 679 31.48 -11.55 -16.48
CA ASP A 679 32.33 -12.07 -17.56
C ASP A 679 33.37 -11.00 -17.95
N SER A 680 34.43 -10.94 -17.15
CA SER A 680 35.48 -9.92 -17.24
C SER A 680 36.80 -10.58 -17.62
N PRO A 681 37.47 -10.14 -18.70
CA PRO A 681 38.76 -10.70 -19.11
C PRO A 681 39.90 -10.37 -18.11
N ARG A 682 39.62 -9.56 -17.08
CA ARG A 682 40.55 -9.19 -16.02
C ARG A 682 40.47 -10.10 -14.80
N VAL A 683 39.39 -10.87 -14.64
CA VAL A 683 39.12 -11.68 -13.44
C VAL A 683 39.17 -13.15 -13.83
N GLU A 684 40.20 -13.86 -13.38
CA GLU A 684 40.28 -15.31 -13.49
C GLU A 684 39.89 -15.94 -12.15
N ALA A 685 38.89 -16.82 -12.14
CA ALA A 685 38.42 -17.50 -10.94
C ALA A 685 38.85 -18.98 -10.92
N GLU A 686 39.38 -19.42 -9.79
CA GLU A 686 39.73 -20.82 -9.52
C GLU A 686 39.00 -21.28 -8.24
N VAL A 687 38.05 -22.20 -8.37
CA VAL A 687 37.37 -22.82 -7.22
C VAL A 687 38.35 -23.80 -6.57
N LEU A 688 38.77 -23.52 -5.33
CA LEU A 688 39.75 -24.33 -4.59
C LEU A 688 39.09 -25.39 -3.71
N SER A 689 37.90 -25.08 -3.21
CA SER A 689 37.05 -25.96 -2.38
C SER A 689 35.60 -25.49 -2.50
N PRO A 690 34.61 -26.24 -1.96
CA PRO A 690 33.20 -25.81 -1.98
C PRO A 690 32.94 -24.43 -1.38
N THR A 691 33.84 -23.91 -0.53
CA THR A 691 33.70 -22.63 0.15
C THR A 691 34.81 -21.63 -0.16
N ARG A 692 35.78 -21.96 -1.02
CA ARG A 692 36.91 -21.08 -1.30
C ARG A 692 37.14 -20.90 -2.79
N VAL A 693 37.26 -19.64 -3.18
CA VAL A 693 37.61 -19.23 -4.53
C VAL A 693 38.87 -18.37 -4.48
N ARG A 694 39.77 -18.59 -5.43
CA ARG A 694 40.87 -17.67 -5.72
C ARG A 694 40.53 -16.85 -6.95
N LEU A 695 40.49 -15.53 -6.80
CA LEU A 695 40.38 -14.60 -7.91
C LEU A 695 41.77 -14.05 -8.23
N THR A 696 42.22 -14.21 -9.46
CA THR A 696 43.39 -13.48 -9.98
C THR A 696 42.87 -12.30 -10.81
N VAL A 697 43.08 -11.10 -10.32
CA VAL A 697 42.59 -9.86 -10.93
C VAL A 697 43.77 -9.13 -11.54
N SER A 698 43.72 -8.95 -12.86
CA SER A 698 44.73 -8.18 -13.59
C SER A 698 44.32 -6.71 -13.71
N PRO A 699 45.26 -5.75 -13.66
CA PRO A 699 44.99 -4.39 -14.08
C PRO A 699 44.69 -4.37 -15.58
N VAL A 700 44.05 -3.30 -16.08
CA VAL A 700 43.87 -3.13 -17.53
C VAL A 700 45.24 -3.20 -18.21
N PRO A 701 45.47 -4.13 -19.16
CA PRO A 701 46.75 -4.25 -19.82
C PRO A 701 47.07 -2.98 -20.63
N ALA A 702 48.32 -2.52 -20.58
CA ALA A 702 48.76 -1.32 -21.32
C ALA A 702 48.55 -1.41 -22.85
N LYS A 703 48.35 -2.63 -23.37
CA LYS A 703 47.89 -2.93 -24.73
C LYS A 703 46.82 -4.03 -24.68
N PRO A 704 45.53 -3.68 -24.62
CA PRO A 704 44.47 -4.66 -24.59
C PRO A 704 44.38 -5.43 -25.91
N ARG A 705 43.87 -6.67 -25.86
CA ARG A 705 43.68 -7.50 -27.06
C ARG A 705 42.64 -6.85 -27.96
N PRO A 706 42.81 -6.86 -29.30
CA PRO A 706 41.79 -6.38 -30.21
C PRO A 706 40.50 -7.20 -30.06
N VAL A 707 39.42 -6.53 -29.70
CA VAL A 707 38.05 -7.05 -29.66
C VAL A 707 37.19 -6.03 -30.40
N PRO A 708 37.06 -6.12 -31.73
CA PRO A 708 36.27 -5.16 -32.49
C PRO A 708 34.80 -5.18 -32.05
N LEU A 709 34.17 -4.01 -31.95
CA LEU A 709 32.72 -3.90 -31.81
C LEU A 709 32.06 -4.08 -33.18
N ASP A 710 31.01 -4.88 -33.24
CA ASP A 710 30.07 -4.83 -34.37
C ASP A 710 29.29 -3.50 -34.37
N GLU A 711 28.57 -3.25 -35.46
CA GLU A 711 27.88 -1.98 -35.66
C GLU A 711 26.70 -1.79 -34.71
N ASP A 712 25.99 -2.87 -34.37
CA ASP A 712 24.80 -2.83 -33.50
C ASP A 712 25.23 -2.52 -32.05
N GLU A 713 26.29 -3.16 -31.56
CA GLU A 713 26.89 -2.94 -30.25
C GLU A 713 27.47 -1.52 -30.16
N ARG A 714 28.11 -1.03 -31.24
CA ARG A 714 28.59 0.35 -31.34
C ARG A 714 27.44 1.35 -31.28
N GLU A 715 26.34 1.13 -32.01
CA GLU A 715 25.16 1.99 -31.95
C GLU A 715 24.57 2.00 -30.54
N ARG A 716 24.37 0.83 -29.94
CA ARG A 716 23.86 0.67 -28.55
C ARG A 716 24.69 1.46 -27.54
N LEU A 717 26.01 1.33 -27.62
CA LEU A 717 26.97 1.94 -26.69
C LEU A 717 27.27 3.41 -26.98
N THR A 718 26.71 4.00 -28.04
CA THR A 718 26.80 5.44 -28.34
C THR A 718 25.44 6.15 -28.24
N LYS A 719 24.33 5.40 -28.22
CA LYS A 719 22.97 5.92 -28.08
C LYS A 719 22.68 6.47 -26.67
N HIS A 720 21.78 7.44 -26.61
CA HIS A 720 21.28 7.98 -25.35
C HIS A 720 20.33 7.00 -24.67
N THR A 721 20.23 7.09 -23.34
CA THR A 721 19.20 6.45 -22.53
C THR A 721 18.64 7.46 -21.54
N THR A 722 17.62 7.08 -20.77
CA THR A 722 17.05 7.93 -19.72
C THR A 722 18.11 8.38 -18.70
N MET A 723 19.05 7.50 -18.33
CA MET A 723 20.15 7.82 -17.41
C MET A 723 21.35 8.45 -18.13
N LEU A 724 21.67 8.02 -19.35
CA LEU A 724 22.81 8.49 -20.14
C LEU A 724 22.32 9.41 -21.25
N ARG A 725 21.88 10.62 -20.88
CA ARG A 725 21.33 11.67 -21.78
C ARG A 725 22.40 12.31 -22.66
N SER A 726 23.11 11.50 -23.45
CA SER A 726 24.20 11.90 -24.35
C SER A 726 23.74 12.75 -25.54
N ASP A 727 22.43 12.84 -25.77
CA ASP A 727 21.81 13.70 -26.77
C ASP A 727 21.44 15.10 -26.25
N ASP A 728 21.50 15.32 -24.94
CA ASP A 728 21.23 16.61 -24.32
C ASP A 728 22.18 17.69 -24.89
N PRO A 729 21.64 18.83 -25.39
CA PRO A 729 22.46 19.88 -25.98
C PRO A 729 23.54 20.44 -25.03
N ARG A 730 23.28 20.47 -23.72
CA ARG A 730 24.23 20.97 -22.71
C ARG A 730 25.41 20.01 -22.58
N VAL A 731 25.12 18.71 -22.46
CA VAL A 731 26.15 17.65 -22.39
C VAL A 731 26.98 17.65 -23.66
N ARG A 732 26.36 17.65 -24.84
CA ARG A 732 27.07 17.69 -26.13
C ARG A 732 27.97 18.91 -26.27
N LYS A 733 27.52 20.08 -25.81
CA LYS A 733 28.30 21.32 -25.87
C LYS A 733 29.56 21.22 -25.01
N VAL A 734 29.43 20.76 -23.76
CA VAL A 734 30.57 20.62 -22.84
C VAL A 734 31.51 19.52 -23.31
N ALA A 735 30.99 18.34 -23.64
CA ALA A 735 31.79 17.21 -24.10
C ALA A 735 32.62 17.55 -25.35
N ARG A 736 32.05 18.25 -26.35
CA ARG A 736 32.78 18.69 -27.55
C ARG A 736 33.81 19.78 -27.29
N SER A 737 33.65 20.57 -26.22
CA SER A 737 34.64 21.58 -25.82
C SER A 737 35.87 20.94 -25.19
N ILE A 738 35.70 19.80 -24.50
CA ILE A 738 36.77 19.04 -23.85
C ILE A 738 37.43 18.07 -24.82
N ALA A 739 36.63 17.35 -25.62
CA ALA A 739 37.08 16.44 -26.67
C ALA A 739 36.78 17.04 -28.05
N PRO A 740 37.68 17.90 -28.59
CA PRO A 740 37.47 18.56 -29.88
C PRO A 740 37.46 17.57 -31.04
N LYS A 741 36.86 17.99 -32.15
CA LYS A 741 36.74 17.19 -33.37
C LYS A 741 38.12 16.71 -33.84
N GLY A 742 38.32 15.39 -33.90
CA GLY A 742 39.58 14.75 -34.31
C GLY A 742 40.40 14.14 -33.16
N ALA A 743 39.97 14.31 -31.90
CA ALA A 743 40.54 13.56 -30.78
C ALA A 743 40.35 12.04 -30.98
N THR A 744 41.37 11.26 -30.65
CA THR A 744 41.20 9.79 -30.56
C THR A 744 40.28 9.45 -29.39
N PRO A 745 39.57 8.30 -29.41
CA PRO A 745 38.72 7.90 -28.27
C PRO A 745 39.46 7.92 -26.93
N ARG A 746 40.73 7.50 -26.92
CA ARG A 746 41.58 7.55 -25.72
C ARG A 746 41.85 8.98 -25.25
N GLN A 747 42.20 9.89 -26.16
CA GLN A 747 42.39 11.30 -25.83
C GLN A 747 41.11 11.93 -25.29
N ALA A 748 39.96 11.59 -25.87
CA ALA A 748 38.66 12.04 -25.39
C ALA A 748 38.36 11.51 -23.99
N ALA A 749 38.62 10.22 -23.73
CA ALA A 749 38.39 9.58 -22.45
C ALA A 749 39.28 10.12 -21.32
N GLU A 750 40.57 10.28 -21.57
CA GLU A 750 41.51 10.86 -20.60
C GLU A 750 41.14 12.32 -20.28
N ALA A 751 40.80 13.14 -21.29
CA ALA A 751 40.43 14.54 -21.09
C ALA A 751 39.08 14.71 -20.38
N ILE A 752 38.06 13.92 -20.76
CA ILE A 752 36.73 13.97 -20.14
C ILE A 752 36.81 13.45 -18.71
N SER A 753 37.49 12.33 -18.46
CA SER A 753 37.67 11.78 -17.11
C SER A 753 38.36 12.77 -16.18
N ALA A 754 39.48 13.37 -16.62
CA ALA A 754 40.20 14.38 -15.84
C ALA A 754 39.31 15.61 -15.57
N TRP A 755 38.55 16.07 -16.56
CA TRP A 755 37.64 17.20 -16.37
C TRP A 755 36.52 16.86 -15.38
N VAL A 756 35.91 15.67 -15.48
CA VAL A 756 34.88 15.21 -14.54
C VAL A 756 35.46 15.11 -13.13
N HIS A 757 36.66 14.54 -12.97
CA HIS A 757 37.36 14.42 -11.70
C HIS A 757 37.59 15.79 -11.04
N GLU A 758 38.01 16.79 -11.81
CA GLU A 758 38.27 18.15 -11.32
C GLU A 758 36.97 18.95 -11.10
N ARG A 759 35.92 18.65 -11.88
CA ARG A 759 34.66 19.42 -11.89
C ARG A 759 33.70 18.98 -10.79
N LEU A 760 33.65 17.68 -10.51
CA LEU A 760 32.73 17.13 -9.52
C LEU A 760 33.33 17.23 -8.12
N THR A 761 32.47 17.47 -7.15
CA THR A 761 32.79 17.27 -5.74
C THR A 761 32.26 15.91 -5.31
N TYR A 762 33.11 15.05 -4.73
CA TYR A 762 32.66 13.75 -4.24
C TYR A 762 31.72 13.93 -3.06
N GLU A 763 30.47 13.54 -3.24
CA GLU A 763 29.40 13.66 -2.25
C GLU A 763 28.41 12.53 -2.53
N VAL A 764 28.10 11.72 -1.51
CA VAL A 764 27.05 10.69 -1.65
C VAL A 764 25.73 11.39 -1.92
N THR A 765 25.20 11.20 -3.13
CA THR A 765 23.95 11.82 -3.53
C THR A 765 22.77 10.98 -3.05
N PRO A 766 21.72 11.61 -2.48
CA PRO A 766 20.59 10.89 -1.89
C PRO A 766 19.70 10.17 -2.92
N ARG A 767 19.93 10.41 -4.21
CA ARG A 767 19.30 9.75 -5.36
C ARG A 767 20.30 9.59 -6.49
N THR A 768 20.05 8.68 -7.41
CA THR A 768 20.78 8.58 -8.67
C THR A 768 20.42 9.76 -9.59
N LEU A 769 21.44 10.42 -10.15
CA LEU A 769 21.27 11.53 -11.09
C LEU A 769 21.48 11.07 -12.54
N ASP A 770 20.75 11.65 -13.50
CA ASP A 770 21.04 11.42 -14.92
C ASP A 770 22.28 12.22 -15.40
N GLY A 771 22.89 11.83 -16.52
CA GLY A 771 24.11 12.47 -17.03
C GLY A 771 24.02 13.98 -17.30
N ALA A 772 22.83 14.51 -17.57
CA ALA A 772 22.63 15.96 -17.74
C ALA A 772 22.45 16.66 -16.39
N GLU A 773 21.78 16.01 -15.43
CA GLU A 773 21.64 16.48 -14.06
C GLU A 773 22.98 16.52 -13.33
N ILE A 774 23.83 15.48 -13.47
CA ILE A 774 25.17 15.44 -12.86
C ILE A 774 26.03 16.59 -13.38
N LEU A 775 25.96 16.87 -14.69
CA LEU A 775 26.69 17.98 -15.30
C LEU A 775 26.32 19.34 -14.70
N GLU A 776 25.03 19.55 -14.40
CA GLU A 776 24.55 20.77 -13.75
C GLU A 776 24.91 20.82 -12.27
N ALA A 777 24.69 19.72 -11.55
CA ALA A 777 24.92 19.62 -10.12
C ALA A 777 26.40 19.76 -9.76
N GLY A 778 27.29 19.15 -10.54
CA GLY A 778 28.73 19.17 -10.28
C GLY A 778 29.15 18.47 -8.98
N ARG A 779 28.37 17.47 -8.56
CA ARG A 779 28.60 16.64 -7.38
C ARG A 779 27.99 15.25 -7.58
N GLY A 780 28.46 14.27 -6.83
CA GLY A 780 27.98 12.88 -6.86
C GLY A 780 28.99 11.88 -6.31
N ASP A 781 28.63 10.61 -6.22
CA ASP A 781 29.54 9.54 -5.80
C ASP A 781 30.19 8.82 -7.01
N CYS A 782 30.83 7.68 -6.79
CA CYS A 782 31.50 6.94 -7.86
C CYS A 782 30.58 6.64 -9.05
N SER A 783 29.28 6.43 -8.79
CA SER A 783 28.25 6.14 -9.78
C SER A 783 28.00 7.35 -10.66
N GLU A 784 27.88 8.55 -10.10
CA GLU A 784 27.70 9.80 -10.85
C GLU A 784 28.96 10.19 -11.64
N TYR A 785 30.15 9.99 -11.07
CA TYR A 785 31.41 10.23 -11.78
C TYR A 785 31.51 9.35 -13.03
N ALA A 786 31.20 8.05 -12.89
CA ALA A 786 31.18 7.12 -14.01
C ALA A 786 30.09 7.47 -15.03
N THR A 787 28.86 7.75 -14.55
CA THR A 787 27.69 8.07 -15.38
C THR A 787 27.89 9.32 -16.23
N LEU A 788 28.39 10.42 -15.64
CA LEU A 788 28.66 11.64 -16.40
C LEU A 788 29.77 11.41 -17.43
N THR A 789 30.85 10.73 -17.05
CA THR A 789 31.96 10.43 -17.95
C THR A 789 31.50 9.62 -19.16
N VAL A 790 30.71 8.57 -18.95
CA VAL A 790 30.11 7.76 -20.03
C VAL A 790 29.17 8.59 -20.88
N THR A 791 28.32 9.40 -20.26
CA THR A 791 27.36 10.27 -20.99
C THR A 791 28.10 11.22 -21.94
N MET A 792 29.19 11.83 -21.47
CA MET A 792 30.01 12.75 -22.26
C MET A 792 30.80 12.04 -23.36
N LEU A 793 31.33 10.84 -23.09
CA LEU A 793 31.99 9.99 -24.08
C LEU A 793 31.04 9.62 -25.23
N ARG A 794 29.84 9.16 -24.89
CA ARG A 794 28.79 8.85 -25.88
C ARG A 794 28.40 10.08 -26.70
N ALA A 795 28.36 11.26 -26.07
CA ALA A 795 28.02 12.52 -26.74
C ALA A 795 29.04 12.95 -27.81
N VAL A 796 30.27 12.45 -27.75
CA VAL A 796 31.33 12.65 -28.77
C VAL A 796 31.56 11.42 -29.64
N GLY A 797 30.70 10.40 -29.54
CA GLY A 797 30.71 9.21 -30.38
C GLY A 797 31.70 8.13 -29.96
N VAL A 798 32.18 8.15 -28.70
CA VAL A 798 32.98 7.06 -28.14
C VAL A 798 32.04 6.04 -27.49
N PRO A 799 32.05 4.76 -27.93
CA PRO A 799 31.30 3.71 -27.26
C PRO A 799 31.81 3.54 -25.83
N ALA A 800 30.92 3.65 -24.84
CA ALA A 800 31.29 3.60 -23.43
C ALA A 800 30.14 3.08 -22.57
N GLU A 801 30.46 2.51 -21.42
CA GLU A 801 29.50 2.03 -20.44
C GLU A 801 30.05 2.17 -19.02
N VAL A 802 29.12 2.22 -18.06
CA VAL A 802 29.45 2.17 -16.64
C VAL A 802 29.73 0.72 -16.28
N ARG A 803 30.81 0.48 -15.54
CA ARG A 803 31.12 -0.79 -14.89
C ARG A 803 31.01 -0.60 -13.39
N ASP A 804 30.60 -1.63 -12.68
CA ASP A 804 30.50 -1.63 -11.23
C ASP A 804 31.06 -2.91 -10.62
N GLY A 805 31.28 -2.86 -9.32
CA GLY A 805 31.77 -3.99 -8.55
C GLY A 805 32.41 -3.54 -7.26
N MET A 806 33.45 -4.26 -6.86
CA MET A 806 34.18 -3.96 -5.63
C MET A 806 35.54 -3.37 -5.95
N ALA A 807 35.97 -2.43 -5.14
CA ALA A 807 37.29 -1.86 -5.24
C ALA A 807 38.06 -1.86 -3.91
N ALA A 808 39.34 -2.23 -3.97
CA ALA A 808 40.25 -2.13 -2.84
C ALA A 808 40.57 -0.65 -2.55
N SER A 809 40.15 -0.16 -1.38
CA SER A 809 40.39 1.20 -0.90
C SER A 809 41.01 1.13 0.50
N GLY A 810 42.33 1.32 0.58
CA GLY A 810 43.05 1.22 1.85
C GLY A 810 43.06 -0.21 2.40
N ASP A 811 42.46 -0.40 3.57
CA ASP A 811 42.25 -1.65 4.29
C ASP A 811 40.83 -2.23 4.12
N GLU A 812 40.05 -1.69 3.19
CA GLU A 812 38.68 -2.12 2.91
C GLU A 812 38.48 -2.47 1.42
N MET A 813 37.50 -3.32 1.18
CA MET A 813 36.93 -3.58 -0.14
C MET A 813 35.52 -2.99 -0.15
N VAL A 814 35.34 -1.94 -0.96
CA VAL A 814 34.15 -1.10 -1.00
C VAL A 814 33.42 -1.25 -2.32
N ALA A 815 32.11 -1.03 -2.34
CA ALA A 815 31.37 -0.89 -3.59
C ALA A 815 31.92 0.30 -4.39
N HIS A 816 32.07 0.13 -5.71
CA HIS A 816 32.65 1.16 -6.58
C HIS A 816 32.13 1.05 -8.01
N ALA A 817 32.11 2.19 -8.71
CA ALA A 817 31.75 2.28 -10.13
C ALA A 817 32.84 3.03 -10.92
N TRP A 818 33.10 2.58 -12.14
CA TRP A 818 34.10 3.13 -13.05
C TRP A 818 33.63 3.02 -14.51
N VAL A 819 34.51 3.36 -15.47
CA VAL A 819 34.13 3.51 -16.88
C VAL A 819 34.88 2.52 -17.75
N ALA A 820 34.15 1.80 -18.61
CA ALA A 820 34.71 1.10 -19.75
C ALA A 820 34.41 1.88 -21.04
N TYR A 821 35.40 1.99 -21.93
CA TYR A 821 35.22 2.60 -23.25
C TYR A 821 35.98 1.84 -24.33
N HIS A 822 35.51 1.95 -25.58
CA HIS A 822 36.11 1.27 -26.72
C HIS A 822 36.81 2.25 -27.66
N ASP A 823 38.06 1.95 -28.04
CA ASP A 823 38.86 2.83 -28.90
C ASP A 823 38.72 2.57 -30.41
N GLY A 824 37.81 1.67 -30.78
CA GLY A 824 37.64 1.16 -32.14
C GLY A 824 38.34 -0.16 -32.38
N THR A 825 39.30 -0.54 -31.54
CA THR A 825 40.02 -1.83 -31.63
C THR A 825 39.88 -2.66 -30.37
N ALA A 826 39.88 -2.06 -29.18
CA ALA A 826 39.91 -2.76 -27.91
C ALA A 826 39.19 -1.98 -26.80
N TRP A 827 38.81 -2.71 -25.75
CA TRP A 827 38.25 -2.16 -24.52
C TRP A 827 39.34 -1.61 -23.61
N HIS A 828 39.05 -0.46 -23.02
CA HIS A 828 39.86 0.22 -22.01
C HIS A 828 38.96 0.55 -20.83
N GLU A 829 39.53 0.67 -19.64
CA GLU A 829 38.79 1.10 -18.46
C GLU A 829 39.57 2.18 -17.73
N LEU A 830 38.87 3.16 -17.17
CA LEU A 830 39.43 4.24 -16.37
C LEU A 830 38.51 4.56 -15.19
N ASP A 831 39.03 5.28 -14.20
CA ASP A 831 38.26 5.65 -13.01
C ASP A 831 38.28 7.18 -12.83
N PRO A 832 37.18 7.88 -13.15
CA PRO A 832 37.07 9.32 -12.96
C PRO A 832 36.98 9.72 -11.49
N THR A 833 36.53 8.84 -10.60
CA THR A 833 36.39 9.10 -9.16
C THR A 833 37.75 9.29 -8.51
N TRP A 834 38.69 8.40 -8.82
CA TRP A 834 40.06 8.44 -8.29
C TRP A 834 41.05 9.14 -9.23
N GLY A 835 40.58 9.73 -10.33
CA GLY A 835 41.41 10.44 -11.31
C GLY A 835 42.42 9.52 -12.02
N ARG A 836 42.11 8.22 -12.15
CA ARG A 836 43.00 7.23 -12.75
C ARG A 836 42.67 7.05 -14.22
N THR A 837 43.72 6.95 -15.03
CA THR A 837 43.60 6.66 -16.47
C THR A 837 43.45 5.16 -16.78
N THR A 838 43.55 4.29 -15.77
CA THR A 838 43.41 2.84 -15.88
C THR A 838 42.72 2.26 -14.65
N ALA A 839 41.82 1.28 -14.85
CA ALA A 839 41.35 0.42 -13.76
C ALA A 839 42.46 -0.55 -13.33
N SER A 840 42.66 -0.67 -12.03
CA SER A 840 43.76 -1.42 -11.41
C SER A 840 43.35 -2.85 -11.04
N ALA A 841 44.28 -3.68 -10.56
CA ALA A 841 43.99 -4.99 -9.96
C ALA A 841 43.15 -4.91 -8.68
N GLY A 842 42.91 -3.69 -8.18
CA GLY A 842 41.97 -3.42 -7.11
C GLY A 842 40.53 -3.30 -7.56
N HIS A 843 40.22 -3.23 -8.87
CA HIS A 843 38.84 -3.14 -9.38
C HIS A 843 38.38 -4.54 -9.80
N LEU A 844 37.53 -5.13 -8.97
CA LEU A 844 36.97 -6.46 -9.18
C LEU A 844 35.55 -6.29 -9.72
N GLU A 845 35.35 -6.72 -10.96
CA GLU A 845 34.04 -6.67 -11.59
C GLU A 845 33.17 -7.83 -11.10
N MET A 846 32.13 -7.50 -10.35
CA MET A 846 31.23 -8.45 -9.69
C MET A 846 29.95 -7.74 -9.30
N SER A 847 28.89 -8.50 -9.03
CA SER A 847 27.61 -7.96 -8.56
C SER A 847 27.78 -7.28 -7.19
N VAL A 848 27.73 -5.95 -7.17
CA VAL A 848 27.82 -5.13 -5.94
C VAL A 848 26.81 -5.59 -4.90
N LEU A 849 25.56 -5.82 -5.33
CA LEU A 849 24.46 -6.19 -4.46
C LEU A 849 24.70 -7.53 -3.77
N ASP A 850 25.16 -8.53 -4.52
CA ASP A 850 25.35 -9.88 -3.98
C ASP A 850 26.53 -9.92 -3.01
N VAL A 851 27.60 -9.18 -3.33
CA VAL A 851 28.78 -9.09 -2.47
C VAL A 851 28.43 -8.34 -1.18
N LEU A 852 27.72 -7.21 -1.24
CA LEU A 852 27.29 -6.48 -0.05
C LEU A 852 26.35 -7.32 0.82
N ALA A 853 25.45 -8.09 0.20
CA ALA A 853 24.58 -9.03 0.89
C ALA A 853 25.38 -10.10 1.63
N LEU A 854 26.36 -10.73 0.96
CA LEU A 854 27.23 -11.73 1.58
C LEU A 854 28.11 -11.13 2.70
N ILE A 855 28.64 -9.91 2.53
CA ILE A 855 29.43 -9.20 3.55
C ILE A 855 28.59 -8.95 4.79
N SER A 856 27.40 -8.36 4.62
CA SER A 856 26.50 -8.02 5.73
C SER A 856 25.99 -9.25 6.48
N LEU A 857 25.86 -10.38 5.78
CA LEU A 857 25.52 -11.67 6.39
C LEU A 857 26.70 -12.36 7.10
N GLY A 858 27.91 -11.78 7.05
CA GLY A 858 29.13 -12.41 7.55
C GLY A 858 29.52 -13.68 6.76
N ARG A 859 29.05 -13.77 5.52
CA ARG A 859 29.20 -14.94 4.62
C ARG A 859 30.27 -14.73 3.55
N LEU A 860 30.91 -13.57 3.47
CA LEU A 860 32.05 -13.32 2.60
C LEU A 860 33.23 -12.75 3.40
N GLU A 861 34.38 -13.40 3.29
CA GLU A 861 35.63 -12.96 3.91
C GLU A 861 36.76 -12.98 2.88
N VAL A 862 37.53 -11.89 2.80
CA VAL A 862 38.80 -11.88 2.05
C VAL A 862 39.90 -12.38 2.97
N VAL A 863 40.29 -13.64 2.81
CA VAL A 863 41.20 -14.34 3.73
C VAL A 863 42.67 -13.98 3.45
N GLN A 864 43.03 -13.77 2.19
CA GLN A 864 44.42 -13.48 1.78
C GLN A 864 44.47 -12.64 0.52
N ILE A 865 45.46 -11.73 0.45
CA ILE A 865 45.83 -10.99 -0.76
C ILE A 865 47.32 -11.14 -1.01
N ASP A 866 47.72 -11.72 -2.13
CA ASP A 866 49.13 -11.84 -2.55
C ASP A 866 49.35 -11.53 -4.04
N THR A 867 50.61 -11.43 -4.42
CA THR A 867 51.03 -11.25 -5.82
C THR A 867 51.27 -12.63 -6.46
N PRO A 868 50.84 -12.84 -7.72
CA PRO A 868 50.92 -14.12 -8.43
C PRO A 868 52.28 -14.82 -8.54
#